data_AF-A0A8J6SYD8-F1
#
_entry.id   AF-A0A8J6SYD8-F1
#
_cell.length_a   1.000
_cell.length_b   1.000
_cell.length_c   1.000
_cell.angle_alpha   90.00
_cell.angle_beta   90.00
_cell.angle_gamma   90.00
#
_symmetry.space_group_name_H-M   'P 1'
#
loop_
_entity.id
_entity.type
_entity.pdbx_description
1 polymer ?
#
loop_
_entity_poly.entity_id
_entity_poly.type
_entity_poly.pdbx_seq_one_letter_code
_entity_poly.pdbx_strand_id
1 'polypeptide(L)'
;MAEARGEAGTQEMIPLEMVFVLCRKLRLTRNKGNGLMLMRMTLVFLFALSGRLLAESAKPDPASGLASTSARLYLVPYTHLDTQWLWTYQKTIDESLKNTLDDNFALIEKYPGYSFNFTGAFRYKLMNQYWPARYERLKHYIKTGRWHVAGSAWDETDVLIPDPESILRHILYANLFFEKEFGKTSADFMLPDSFGYPASLPTVIHHAGLLGFSTQKLSWGAARGVPFNVGLWIGADGSEVLSALNPGPYESTVPKNLFADAEWRERLLKNPQVSGHPIDFRYFGRGDSGGAPRESDVQNALEAVLHPQPGFELKMGASDQFFRDTALASYPSFPRIEGEMLLMEHSAGTLNSNSAIKIENRRSEHLAKQAELLAATATLIDGGAYPAQALRDAWETFLPAQMHDILGGTAIPEANSLSINDHLTAQNRLNSIIQHSAALITQSLDTAAAEGFAVALFNTLGFERRDLVEVDVLGSTPYAFALSPSGEQIPLQALKMMKGVTHYLFPVTMQSFESAVYTLQTAQQASPTTMQNPVKAEDHTLESDLFRVTLTAGGDIGSIWNKTLNRDELKRPVRYQFLNEFPLKYPAWNMTWKDRQRPPKSYLDSKPTIEILEQGLWRASIKVTRSAEGSSFVQIIRLTNGRPVVDIDELIVWRSKNISFKVSIAPSFSAPTAFYDMGLSVAERPINGPKLFEMPQHEWMGMMAPASDRGLSIINSCCYGADRPDANSIRMTLLYTPHSMEPEYAYNETQDWGTHILRWGIYPHTGDWRSAQTQAFAAEKNEAILAFHPAVTAKGPLGKSFSLARAIGAQIRAVKGLERDEKREPGDSPLSLVFRLQERLGKAQGFNVTMNSKVMAPTVRSVNGQELDFGTSHETESIIPAFGLRTLIVSTKPIVPQTRPISVPIKLALNAKAFTDRNRTFKADILQGKISFPSEAYPAHITDQDVDFDLRAIQASGPDSLKAKGQTFALPAQGAVHLLAFGLRDHHLKITIDGRQHEIFVPRFHGPIGDADRRMLDKNFNLLGLRPAFLKTTTSIGAHAGYSHGVRGNLTYYPNYLFHFVLPEGKVLTLPDDPEFFIVAASISKVPLNYALHAQPTGWSL
;
A
#
# COMPACT_ATOMS: atom_id res chain seq x y z
N MET A 1 27.82 -20.87 53.70
CA MET A 1 28.87 -21.81 54.13
C MET A 1 30.18 -21.04 54.22
N ALA A 2 30.94 -21.34 55.27
CA ALA A 2 31.98 -20.51 55.86
C ALA A 2 33.39 -20.74 55.26
N GLU A 3 34.35 -19.99 55.84
CA GLU A 3 35.83 -20.12 55.87
C GLU A 3 36.61 -19.27 54.83
N ALA A 4 37.33 -18.19 55.20
CA ALA A 4 38.54 -18.03 56.06
C ALA A 4 39.83 -18.47 55.33
N ARG A 5 41.03 -17.87 55.39
CA ARG A 5 41.67 -16.69 56.02
C ARG A 5 43.13 -16.63 55.48
N GLY A 6 43.79 -15.47 55.59
CA GLY A 6 45.27 -15.31 55.68
C GLY A 6 46.00 -15.08 54.35
N GLU A 7 47.05 -14.26 54.22
CA GLU A 7 47.96 -13.61 55.17
C GLU A 7 48.74 -12.46 54.47
N ALA A 8 49.42 -11.65 55.27
CA ALA A 8 50.07 -10.39 54.93
C ALA A 8 51.56 -10.49 54.55
N GLY A 9 52.08 -9.41 53.94
CA GLY A 9 53.51 -9.04 53.86
C GLY A 9 53.77 -8.18 52.62
N THR A 10 54.57 -7.12 52.58
CA THR A 10 55.43 -6.40 53.54
C THR A 10 55.80 -5.08 52.82
N GLN A 11 56.06 -4.02 53.59
CA GLN A 11 56.50 -2.70 53.10
C GLN A 11 57.94 -2.74 52.55
N GLU A 12 58.22 -1.93 51.53
CA GLU A 12 59.52 -1.27 51.37
C GLU A 12 59.32 0.22 51.01
N MET A 13 60.01 1.08 51.77
CA MET A 13 60.19 2.52 51.55
C MET A 13 61.31 2.77 50.53
N ILE A 14 61.30 3.94 49.88
CA ILE A 14 62.44 4.90 49.74
C ILE A 14 61.95 6.16 48.97
N PRO A 15 62.50 7.36 49.25
CA PRO A 15 61.77 8.63 49.23
C PRO A 15 62.09 9.59 48.06
N LEU A 16 61.23 10.63 47.97
CA LEU A 16 61.36 11.84 47.13
C LEU A 16 62.70 12.57 47.32
N GLU A 17 63.32 13.01 46.23
CA GLU A 17 64.17 14.19 46.20
C GLU A 17 64.09 14.96 44.87
N MET A 18 64.15 16.30 45.01
CA MET A 18 64.58 17.33 44.06
C MET A 18 63.67 17.78 42.90
N VAL A 19 63.00 18.92 43.15
CA VAL A 19 62.60 19.94 42.15
C VAL A 19 63.37 21.22 42.48
N PHE A 20 64.17 21.75 41.55
CA PHE A 20 64.39 23.20 41.33
C PHE A 20 65.32 23.45 40.12
N VAL A 21 64.96 24.46 39.30
CA VAL A 21 65.80 25.45 38.55
C VAL A 21 64.96 25.94 37.34
N LEU A 22 64.32 27.11 37.38
CA LEU A 22 64.79 28.49 37.12
C LEU A 22 64.90 28.92 35.64
N CYS A 23 63.92 29.74 35.23
CA CYS A 23 63.93 30.93 34.36
C CYS A 23 64.94 31.11 33.19
N ARG A 24 64.43 31.48 32.00
CA ARG A 24 64.59 32.82 31.32
C ARG A 24 64.51 32.72 29.78
N LYS A 25 63.56 33.45 29.15
CA LYS A 25 63.83 34.70 28.38
C LYS A 25 62.56 35.21 27.65
N LEU A 26 62.19 36.44 28.00
CA LEU A 26 61.28 37.34 27.29
C LEU A 26 61.97 37.98 26.06
N ARG A 27 61.20 38.29 25.01
CA ARG A 27 61.36 39.52 24.20
C ARG A 27 60.01 40.04 23.70
N LEU A 28 59.84 41.34 23.90
CA LEU A 28 58.72 42.26 23.63
C LEU A 28 58.48 42.47 22.11
N THR A 29 57.28 42.89 21.64
CA THR A 29 56.85 44.32 21.56
C THR A 29 55.33 44.58 21.45
N ARG A 30 54.85 45.56 22.28
CA ARG A 30 53.83 46.66 22.13
C ARG A 30 52.59 46.47 21.20
N ASN A 31 51.36 46.92 21.51
CA ASN A 31 50.96 48.19 22.16
C ASN A 31 49.46 48.26 22.58
N LYS A 32 49.22 48.91 23.74
CA LYS A 32 48.11 49.82 24.19
C LYS A 32 46.63 49.41 24.36
N GLY A 33 46.17 49.51 25.63
CA GLY A 33 44.82 49.95 26.06
C GLY A 33 44.43 49.57 27.51
N ASN A 34 44.72 50.42 28.52
CA ASN A 34 44.29 50.34 29.96
C ASN A 34 42.93 51.06 30.17
N GLY A 35 42.15 50.96 31.25
CA GLY A 35 42.22 50.39 32.62
C GLY A 35 40.82 50.50 33.30
N LEU A 36 40.46 49.91 34.47
CA LEU A 36 40.87 50.21 35.87
C LEU A 36 40.12 49.20 36.82
N MET A 37 40.75 48.32 37.65
CA MET A 37 41.18 48.40 39.09
C MET A 37 40.02 48.40 40.14
N LEU A 38 40.01 47.74 41.34
CA LEU A 38 41.04 47.45 42.37
C LEU A 38 40.55 46.60 43.61
N MET A 39 41.43 45.73 44.20
CA MET A 39 41.74 45.26 45.61
C MET A 39 40.68 45.16 46.77
N ARG A 40 40.80 44.39 47.90
CA ARG A 40 41.94 44.07 48.82
C ARG A 40 41.60 43.02 49.96
N MET A 41 42.64 42.24 50.33
CA MET A 41 43.09 41.47 51.55
C MET A 41 42.28 41.27 52.88
N THR A 42 42.27 40.00 53.35
CA THR A 42 42.65 39.33 54.66
C THR A 42 42.81 40.16 55.97
N LEU A 43 42.58 39.74 57.24
CA LEU A 43 42.53 38.46 58.01
C LEU A 43 42.16 38.76 59.51
N VAL A 44 41.31 38.01 60.26
CA VAL A 44 41.35 37.83 61.75
C VAL A 44 40.66 36.50 62.19
N PHE A 45 41.23 35.88 63.23
CA PHE A 45 41.11 34.53 63.81
C PHE A 45 39.94 34.24 64.81
N LEU A 46 39.61 32.93 64.94
CA LEU A 46 39.16 32.10 66.10
C LEU A 46 37.81 32.34 66.85
N PHE A 47 36.88 31.36 66.79
CA PHE A 47 36.58 30.41 67.88
C PHE A 47 35.67 29.25 67.42
N ALA A 48 35.77 28.10 68.11
CA ALA A 48 35.27 26.76 67.75
C ALA A 48 33.87 26.42 68.30
N LEU A 49 33.17 25.44 67.68
CA LEU A 49 32.60 24.23 68.35
C LEU A 49 32.01 23.21 67.33
N SER A 50 32.57 21.99 67.34
CA SER A 50 32.00 20.63 67.06
C SER A 50 30.78 20.43 66.12
N GLY A 51 30.75 19.51 65.14
CA GLY A 51 31.65 18.41 64.78
C GLY A 51 31.13 17.54 63.61
N ARG A 52 31.95 16.53 63.24
CA ARG A 52 31.79 15.43 62.23
C ARG A 52 32.55 15.57 60.89
N LEU A 53 33.81 15.14 60.94
CA LEU A 53 34.50 14.12 60.11
C LEU A 53 34.30 14.08 58.57
N LEU A 54 35.32 14.61 57.89
CA LEU A 54 36.18 14.04 56.83
C LEU A 54 35.58 13.15 55.71
N ALA A 55 35.54 13.71 54.50
CA ALA A 55 36.23 13.17 53.32
C ALA A 55 36.30 14.26 52.23
N GLU A 56 37.41 15.01 52.17
CA GLU A 56 37.71 15.87 51.01
C GLU A 56 38.11 14.96 49.85
N SER A 57 37.22 14.88 48.87
CA SER A 57 37.44 14.18 47.62
C SER A 57 38.52 14.89 46.81
N ALA A 58 39.50 14.10 46.37
CA ALA A 58 40.29 14.45 45.20
C ALA A 58 39.32 14.85 44.07
N LYS A 59 39.55 16.00 43.45
CA LYS A 59 38.86 16.37 42.20
C LYS A 59 39.07 15.22 41.21
N PRO A 60 38.00 14.59 40.69
CA PRO A 60 38.18 13.58 39.66
C PRO A 60 38.64 14.30 38.39
N ASP A 61 39.73 13.77 37.83
CA ASP A 61 40.12 14.02 36.45
C ASP A 61 38.92 13.71 35.54
N PRO A 62 38.41 14.64 34.72
CA PRO A 62 37.28 14.37 33.82
C PRO A 62 37.59 13.26 32.78
N ALA A 63 38.84 12.79 32.69
CA ALA A 63 39.24 11.65 31.87
C ALA A 63 39.13 10.27 32.55
N SER A 64 38.89 10.16 33.87
CA SER A 64 38.94 8.87 34.56
C SER A 64 37.61 8.13 34.70
N GLY A 65 36.51 8.68 34.16
CA GLY A 65 35.18 8.05 34.15
C GLY A 65 34.84 7.24 32.89
N LEU A 66 35.70 7.27 31.86
CA LEU A 66 35.48 6.63 30.55
C LEU A 66 36.28 5.33 30.37
N ALA A 67 37.01 4.88 31.39
CA ALA A 67 37.96 3.78 31.28
C ALA A 67 37.35 2.36 31.24
N SER A 68 36.02 2.19 31.12
CA SER A 68 35.40 0.85 31.01
C SER A 68 34.39 0.65 29.88
N THR A 69 34.12 1.64 29.01
CA THR A 69 33.17 1.48 27.89
C THR A 69 33.76 1.99 26.59
N SER A 70 34.06 1.07 25.66
CA SER A 70 34.54 1.41 24.31
C SER A 70 33.39 1.98 23.45
N ALA A 71 33.67 3.01 22.67
CA ALA A 71 32.73 3.58 21.70
C ALA A 71 32.51 2.64 20.52
N ARG A 72 31.26 2.32 20.20
CA ARG A 72 30.91 1.29 19.21
C ARG A 72 30.34 1.87 17.92
N LEU A 73 30.88 1.45 16.79
CA LEU A 73 30.36 1.79 15.46
C LEU A 73 29.92 0.52 14.72
N TYR A 74 28.65 0.48 14.33
CA TYR A 74 28.11 -0.58 13.47
C TYR A 74 28.23 -0.17 12.01
N LEU A 75 29.06 -0.88 11.26
CA LEU A 75 29.21 -0.72 9.81
C LEU A 75 28.28 -1.69 9.09
N VAL A 76 27.47 -1.17 8.18
CA VAL A 76 26.51 -1.93 7.38
C VAL A 76 26.95 -1.85 5.91
N PRO A 77 27.67 -2.87 5.41
CA PRO A 77 28.00 -3.00 4.00
C PRO A 77 26.71 -3.25 3.23
N TYR A 78 26.35 -2.33 2.36
CA TYR A 78 25.07 -2.32 1.66
C TYR A 78 25.25 -1.75 0.26
N THR A 79 24.33 -2.05 -0.64
CA THR A 79 24.25 -1.34 -1.91
C THR A 79 22.79 -1.13 -2.26
N HIS A 80 22.43 0.13 -2.47
CA HIS A 80 21.08 0.51 -2.87
C HIS A 80 20.85 0.14 -4.32
N LEU A 81 19.65 -0.37 -4.60
CA LEU A 81 19.22 -0.72 -5.95
C LEU A 81 17.76 -0.34 -6.11
N ASP A 82 17.47 0.64 -6.95
CA ASP A 82 16.10 0.91 -7.36
C ASP A 82 15.67 -0.18 -8.33
N THR A 83 14.61 -0.92 -7.95
CA THR A 83 14.10 -2.00 -8.80
C THR A 83 13.67 -1.46 -10.16
N GLN A 84 13.17 -0.21 -10.20
CA GLN A 84 12.91 0.57 -11.41
C GLN A 84 13.01 2.07 -11.08
N TRP A 85 13.74 2.85 -11.88
CA TRP A 85 13.81 4.30 -11.72
C TRP A 85 13.99 4.97 -13.09
N LEU A 86 15.24 5.32 -13.46
CA LEU A 86 15.63 5.74 -14.81
C LEU A 86 15.85 4.56 -15.76
N TRP A 87 15.33 3.40 -15.35
CA TRP A 87 15.40 2.14 -16.04
C TRP A 87 14.21 1.27 -15.64
N THR A 88 13.94 0.26 -16.47
CA THR A 88 12.88 -0.72 -16.26
C THR A 88 13.39 -1.97 -15.55
N TYR A 89 12.46 -2.86 -15.16
CA TYR A 89 12.82 -4.18 -14.63
C TYR A 89 13.83 -4.93 -15.50
N GLN A 90 13.76 -4.79 -16.83
CA GLN A 90 14.66 -5.49 -17.73
C GLN A 90 16.14 -5.17 -17.46
N LYS A 91 16.50 -3.89 -17.37
CA LYS A 91 17.88 -3.49 -17.06
C LYS A 91 18.28 -3.96 -15.66
N THR A 92 17.38 -3.82 -14.69
CA THR A 92 17.62 -4.29 -13.31
C THR A 92 17.97 -5.77 -13.29
N ILE A 93 17.24 -6.60 -14.04
CA ILE A 93 17.46 -8.06 -14.08
C ILE A 93 18.71 -8.42 -14.87
N ASP A 94 18.87 -7.86 -16.06
CA ASP A 94 19.91 -8.25 -17.03
C ASP A 94 21.30 -7.74 -16.61
N GLU A 95 21.35 -6.57 -15.97
CA GLU A 95 22.59 -5.89 -15.59
C GLU A 95 22.74 -5.79 -14.07
N SER A 96 21.88 -5.03 -13.40
CA SER A 96 22.10 -4.63 -11.99
C SER A 96 22.13 -5.81 -11.02
N LEU A 97 21.11 -6.67 -11.01
CA LEU A 97 21.06 -7.84 -10.12
C LEU A 97 22.18 -8.82 -10.43
N LYS A 98 22.51 -9.00 -11.72
CA LYS A 98 23.62 -9.86 -12.14
C LYS A 98 24.94 -9.33 -11.61
N ASN A 99 25.19 -8.02 -11.71
CA ASN A 99 26.40 -7.38 -11.20
C ASN A 99 26.43 -7.40 -9.66
N THR A 100 25.31 -7.13 -8.98
CA THR A 100 25.20 -7.29 -7.52
C THR A 100 25.61 -8.69 -7.08
N LEU A 101 25.20 -9.74 -7.80
CA LEU A 101 25.62 -11.11 -7.51
C LEU A 101 27.13 -11.31 -7.79
N ASP A 102 27.56 -11.08 -9.03
CA ASP A 102 28.92 -11.41 -9.48
C ASP A 102 30.00 -10.62 -8.72
N ASP A 103 29.78 -9.32 -8.49
CA ASP A 103 30.76 -8.45 -7.83
C ASP A 103 30.90 -8.79 -6.33
N ASN A 104 29.79 -9.03 -5.63
CA ASN A 104 29.84 -9.42 -4.22
C ASN A 104 30.43 -10.82 -4.04
N PHE A 105 30.13 -11.75 -4.95
CA PHE A 105 30.73 -13.09 -4.94
C PHE A 105 32.27 -13.02 -5.01
N ALA A 106 32.81 -12.18 -5.89
CA ALA A 106 34.25 -11.97 -5.99
C ALA A 106 34.86 -11.40 -4.69
N LEU A 107 34.20 -10.43 -4.07
CA LEU A 107 34.66 -9.85 -2.80
C LEU A 107 34.56 -10.82 -1.62
N ILE A 108 33.49 -11.61 -1.54
CA ILE A 108 33.31 -12.62 -0.48
C ILE A 108 34.41 -13.67 -0.54
N GLU A 109 34.80 -14.09 -1.75
CA GLU A 109 35.89 -15.05 -1.97
C GLU A 109 37.26 -14.46 -1.65
N LYS A 110 37.50 -13.21 -2.06
CA LYS A 110 38.80 -12.55 -1.87
C LYS A 110 39.06 -12.14 -0.42
N TYR A 111 38.04 -11.72 0.32
CA TYR A 111 38.18 -11.15 1.65
C TYR A 111 37.46 -11.98 2.72
N PRO A 112 38.17 -12.87 3.45
CA PRO A 112 37.64 -13.56 4.61
C PRO A 112 37.15 -12.56 5.66
N GLY A 113 35.89 -12.69 6.10
CA GLY A 113 35.26 -11.78 7.06
C GLY A 113 34.36 -10.71 6.42
N TYR A 114 34.38 -10.52 5.10
CA TYR A 114 33.44 -9.62 4.42
C TYR A 114 32.03 -10.21 4.43
N SER A 115 31.02 -9.43 4.86
CA SER A 115 29.61 -9.76 4.68
C SER A 115 28.85 -8.61 4.00
N PHE A 116 27.71 -8.90 3.41
CA PHE A 116 26.93 -7.95 2.62
C PHE A 116 25.45 -7.97 3.02
N ASN A 117 24.79 -6.82 2.99
CA ASN A 117 23.35 -6.68 3.22
C ASN A 117 22.64 -6.32 1.92
N PHE A 118 21.50 -6.96 1.65
CA PHE A 118 20.70 -6.64 0.48
C PHE A 118 19.19 -6.74 0.76
N THR A 119 18.49 -5.68 0.43
CA THR A 119 17.07 -5.41 0.71
C THR A 119 16.17 -5.82 -0.47
N GLY A 120 14.88 -6.06 -0.17
CA GLY A 120 13.83 -6.32 -1.15
C GLY A 120 13.70 -7.79 -1.57
N ALA A 121 12.76 -8.53 -0.97
CA ALA A 121 12.52 -9.96 -1.27
C ALA A 121 12.16 -10.21 -2.75
N PHE A 122 11.47 -9.28 -3.40
CA PHE A 122 11.14 -9.36 -4.82
C PHE A 122 12.39 -9.47 -5.70
N ARG A 123 13.49 -8.77 -5.35
CA ARG A 123 14.75 -8.85 -6.09
C ARG A 123 15.38 -10.23 -6.00
N TYR A 124 15.29 -10.90 -4.85
CA TYR A 124 15.70 -12.30 -4.70
C TYR A 124 14.85 -13.24 -5.54
N LYS A 125 13.52 -13.03 -5.60
CA LYS A 125 12.62 -13.76 -6.49
C LYS A 125 13.05 -13.64 -7.96
N LEU A 126 13.42 -12.43 -8.41
CA LEU A 126 13.95 -12.21 -9.75
C LEU A 126 15.32 -12.91 -9.94
N MET A 127 16.24 -12.84 -8.98
CA MET A 127 17.52 -13.56 -9.05
C MET A 127 17.33 -15.07 -9.24
N ASN A 128 16.37 -15.69 -8.55
CA ASN A 128 16.04 -17.11 -8.72
C ASN A 128 15.48 -17.39 -10.13
N GLN A 129 14.59 -16.53 -10.62
CA GLN A 129 13.96 -16.70 -11.92
C GLN A 129 14.98 -16.66 -13.05
N TYR A 130 15.84 -15.64 -13.08
CA TYR A 130 16.73 -15.35 -14.21
C TYR A 130 18.15 -15.89 -14.05
N TRP A 131 18.62 -16.10 -12.82
CA TRP A 131 19.99 -16.50 -12.51
C TRP A 131 20.08 -17.68 -11.54
N PRO A 132 19.39 -18.82 -11.77
CA PRO A 132 19.24 -19.90 -10.79
C PRO A 132 20.58 -20.50 -10.31
N ALA A 133 21.57 -20.65 -11.19
CA ALA A 133 22.90 -21.13 -10.79
C ALA A 133 23.63 -20.16 -9.83
N ARG A 134 23.47 -18.85 -10.03
CA ARG A 134 23.98 -17.83 -9.10
C ARG A 134 23.15 -17.81 -7.83
N TYR A 135 21.85 -18.02 -7.92
CA TYR A 135 20.95 -18.07 -6.78
C TYR A 135 21.32 -19.22 -5.82
N GLU A 136 21.69 -20.40 -6.30
CA GLU A 136 22.18 -21.48 -5.43
C GLU A 136 23.47 -21.10 -4.69
N ARG A 137 24.38 -20.38 -5.36
CA ARG A 137 25.59 -19.84 -4.72
C ARG A 137 25.27 -18.75 -3.70
N LEU A 138 24.28 -17.88 -3.99
CA LEU A 138 23.75 -16.91 -3.04
C LEU A 138 23.19 -17.60 -1.78
N LYS A 139 22.38 -18.66 -1.94
CA LYS A 139 21.84 -19.46 -0.81
C LYS A 139 22.95 -20.00 0.07
N HIS A 140 24.05 -20.45 -0.51
CA HIS A 140 25.24 -20.85 0.25
C HIS A 140 25.80 -19.70 1.09
N TYR A 141 26.00 -18.52 0.50
CA TYR A 141 26.53 -17.37 1.25
C TYR A 141 25.59 -16.88 2.35
N ILE A 142 24.28 -16.91 2.14
CA ILE A 142 23.29 -16.63 3.19
C ILE A 142 23.41 -17.64 4.33
N LYS A 143 23.46 -18.94 4.01
CA LYS A 143 23.63 -20.00 5.01
C LYS A 143 24.91 -19.83 5.84
N THR A 144 26.00 -19.39 5.21
CA THR A 144 27.29 -19.16 5.87
C THR A 144 27.42 -17.79 6.55
N GLY A 145 26.38 -16.95 6.53
CA GLY A 145 26.40 -15.61 7.14
C GLY A 145 27.31 -14.61 6.43
N ARG A 146 27.61 -14.83 5.14
CA ARG A 146 28.40 -13.91 4.30
C ARG A 146 27.51 -12.98 3.47
N TRP A 147 26.22 -13.28 3.40
CA TRP A 147 25.18 -12.45 2.81
C TRP A 147 23.98 -12.41 3.75
N HIS A 148 23.42 -11.23 3.98
CA HIS A 148 22.29 -11.00 4.88
C HIS A 148 21.10 -10.47 4.08
N VAL A 149 19.96 -11.15 4.24
CA VAL A 149 18.66 -10.58 3.87
C VAL A 149 18.36 -9.43 4.84
N ALA A 150 17.93 -8.28 4.32
CA ALA A 150 17.81 -7.05 5.11
C ALA A 150 16.48 -6.33 4.88
N GLY A 151 16.06 -5.52 5.85
CA GLY A 151 15.00 -4.52 5.73
C GLY A 151 13.56 -5.01 5.81
N SER A 152 13.31 -6.33 5.89
CA SER A 152 11.98 -6.92 6.08
C SER A 152 10.90 -6.32 5.16
N ALA A 153 11.18 -6.18 3.86
CA ALA A 153 10.25 -5.57 2.90
C ALA A 153 10.24 -6.33 1.57
N TRP A 154 9.06 -6.42 0.93
CA TRP A 154 8.94 -7.11 -0.36
C TRP A 154 9.70 -6.33 -1.43
N ASP A 155 9.59 -5.01 -1.39
CA ASP A 155 10.50 -4.06 -2.04
C ASP A 155 10.74 -2.85 -1.11
N GLU A 156 11.68 -1.96 -1.44
CA GLU A 156 11.91 -0.71 -0.70
C GLU A 156 10.79 0.31 -0.96
N THR A 157 9.68 0.10 -0.26
CA THR A 157 8.40 0.77 -0.48
C THR A 157 8.40 2.26 -0.07
N ASP A 158 7.58 3.05 -0.76
CA ASP A 158 7.04 4.29 -0.18
C ASP A 158 6.21 3.96 1.08
N VAL A 159 6.07 4.91 2.00
CA VAL A 159 5.29 4.73 3.25
C VAL A 159 4.35 5.89 3.55
N LEU A 160 4.22 6.86 2.65
CA LEU A 160 3.26 7.96 2.77
C LEU A 160 1.98 7.68 2.00
N ILE A 161 2.06 7.02 0.85
CA ILE A 161 0.94 6.74 -0.05
C ILE A 161 0.28 5.38 0.25
N PRO A 162 1.02 4.26 0.42
CA PRO A 162 0.39 2.95 0.63
C PRO A 162 -0.48 2.89 1.88
N ASP A 163 -1.52 2.07 1.83
CA ASP A 163 -2.29 1.71 3.01
C ASP A 163 -1.37 1.05 4.06
N PRO A 164 -1.50 1.36 5.36
CA PRO A 164 -0.82 0.66 6.44
C PRO A 164 -0.90 -0.88 6.37
N GLU A 165 -1.99 -1.45 5.83
CA GLU A 165 -2.12 -2.88 5.57
C GLU A 165 -1.12 -3.36 4.52
N SER A 166 -0.89 -2.59 3.44
CA SER A 166 0.12 -2.88 2.42
C SER A 166 1.54 -2.89 3.02
N ILE A 167 1.86 -1.96 3.93
CA ILE A 167 3.14 -1.94 4.65
C ILE A 167 3.30 -3.22 5.49
N LEU A 168 2.24 -3.66 6.18
CA LEU A 168 2.25 -4.94 6.90
C LEU A 168 2.40 -6.14 5.94
N ARG A 169 1.85 -6.08 4.73
CA ARG A 169 2.04 -7.12 3.69
C ARG A 169 3.46 -7.15 3.14
N HIS A 170 4.10 -6.01 2.93
CA HIS A 170 5.52 -5.94 2.59
C HIS A 170 6.35 -6.70 3.61
N ILE A 171 6.11 -6.47 4.90
CA ILE A 171 6.86 -7.12 5.98
C ILE A 171 6.55 -8.63 6.05
N LEU A 172 5.27 -8.98 6.09
CA LEU A 172 4.83 -10.37 6.20
C LEU A 172 5.33 -11.23 5.04
N TYR A 173 5.11 -10.80 3.79
CA TYR A 173 5.50 -11.60 2.64
C TYR A 173 7.01 -11.65 2.42
N ALA A 174 7.75 -10.59 2.74
CA ALA A 174 9.21 -10.64 2.68
C ALA A 174 9.79 -11.66 3.64
N ASN A 175 9.35 -11.64 4.91
CA ASN A 175 9.87 -12.57 5.90
C ASN A 175 9.36 -13.99 5.69
N LEU A 176 8.13 -14.20 5.19
CA LEU A 176 7.68 -15.53 4.74
C LEU A 176 8.54 -16.06 3.59
N PHE A 177 8.87 -15.21 2.62
CA PHE A 177 9.73 -15.58 1.51
C PHE A 177 11.15 -15.93 1.99
N PHE A 178 11.77 -15.08 2.82
CA PHE A 178 13.11 -15.33 3.35
C PHE A 178 13.16 -16.59 4.23
N GLU A 179 12.14 -16.81 5.07
CA GLU A 179 12.02 -18.00 5.90
C GLU A 179 11.95 -19.27 5.03
N LYS A 180 11.07 -19.26 4.03
CA LYS A 180 10.87 -20.39 3.12
C LYS A 180 12.11 -20.69 2.26
N GLU A 181 12.73 -19.67 1.70
CA GLU A 181 13.84 -19.82 0.76
C GLU A 181 15.19 -20.08 1.44
N PHE A 182 15.41 -19.45 2.59
CA PHE A 182 16.74 -19.35 3.21
C PHE A 182 16.78 -19.82 4.68
N GLY A 183 15.63 -20.04 5.33
CA GLY A 183 15.58 -20.34 6.77
C GLY A 183 16.08 -19.17 7.64
N LYS A 184 15.95 -17.94 7.13
CA LYS A 184 16.41 -16.69 7.76
C LYS A 184 15.34 -15.62 7.60
N THR A 185 15.32 -14.62 8.47
CA THR A 185 14.47 -13.43 8.36
C THR A 185 15.31 -12.20 8.72
N SER A 186 14.83 -11.01 8.33
CA SER A 186 15.35 -9.76 8.88
C SER A 186 14.49 -9.30 10.05
N ALA A 187 15.07 -8.56 10.99
CA ALA A 187 14.35 -7.98 12.13
C ALA A 187 14.36 -6.44 12.13
N ASP A 188 14.84 -5.80 11.09
CA ASP A 188 14.78 -4.35 10.89
C ASP A 188 13.84 -3.98 9.74
N PHE A 189 13.39 -2.73 9.74
CA PHE A 189 12.77 -2.09 8.59
C PHE A 189 13.72 -1.02 8.04
N MET A 190 14.38 -1.33 6.92
CA MET A 190 15.45 -0.51 6.36
C MET A 190 14.93 0.16 5.09
N LEU A 191 14.71 1.48 5.17
CA LEU A 191 14.20 2.32 4.07
C LEU A 191 15.14 3.51 3.86
N PRO A 192 16.30 3.30 3.22
CA PRO A 192 17.30 4.33 3.06
C PRO A 192 16.78 5.52 2.24
N ASP A 193 15.94 5.29 1.22
CA ASP A 193 15.60 6.33 0.24
C ASP A 193 14.11 6.73 0.14
N SER A 194 13.21 6.17 0.97
CA SER A 194 11.79 6.56 0.95
C SER A 194 11.55 8.04 1.34
N PHE A 195 10.61 8.69 0.65
CA PHE A 195 10.47 10.16 0.64
C PHE A 195 9.66 10.74 1.82
N GLY A 196 10.06 10.39 3.04
CA GLY A 196 9.43 10.84 4.28
C GLY A 196 8.61 9.74 4.95
N TYR A 197 8.24 9.98 6.21
CA TYR A 197 7.73 8.92 7.08
C TYR A 197 6.55 9.39 7.95
N PRO A 198 5.42 8.67 7.97
CA PRO A 198 4.26 9.05 8.76
C PRO A 198 4.49 8.75 10.25
N ALA A 199 3.82 9.50 11.13
CA ALA A 199 3.90 9.31 12.59
C ALA A 199 3.47 7.91 13.05
N SER A 200 2.70 7.19 12.23
CA SER A 200 2.18 5.86 12.51
C SER A 200 3.12 4.72 12.09
N LEU A 201 4.21 5.00 11.37
CA LEU A 201 5.13 3.95 10.92
C LEU A 201 5.77 3.16 12.08
N PRO A 202 6.21 3.77 13.21
CA PRO A 202 6.71 3.00 14.35
C PRO A 202 5.65 2.07 14.95
N THR A 203 4.38 2.48 14.94
CA THR A 203 3.26 1.63 15.36
C THR A 203 3.18 0.37 14.48
N VAL A 204 3.35 0.51 13.17
CA VAL A 204 3.36 -0.62 12.22
C VAL A 204 4.58 -1.52 12.44
N ILE A 205 5.78 -0.94 12.55
CA ILE A 205 7.04 -1.68 12.76
C ILE A 205 6.99 -2.47 14.07
N HIS A 206 6.56 -1.83 15.16
CA HIS A 206 6.41 -2.46 16.47
C HIS A 206 5.32 -3.54 16.44
N HIS A 207 4.15 -3.25 15.84
CA HIS A 207 3.09 -4.24 15.69
C HIS A 207 3.55 -5.44 14.87
N ALA A 208 4.40 -5.27 13.87
CA ALA A 208 5.00 -6.36 13.12
C ALA A 208 6.07 -7.15 13.91
N GLY A 209 6.49 -6.68 15.08
CA GLY A 209 7.52 -7.33 15.89
C GLY A 209 8.95 -7.15 15.36
N LEU A 210 9.18 -6.11 14.54
CA LEU A 210 10.52 -5.73 14.11
C LEU A 210 11.21 -4.90 15.23
N LEU A 211 12.53 -5.01 15.31
CA LEU A 211 13.35 -4.45 16.39
C LEU A 211 13.78 -3.00 16.14
N GLY A 212 13.86 -2.57 14.88
CA GLY A 212 14.35 -1.23 14.59
C GLY A 212 14.13 -0.75 13.17
N PHE A 213 14.46 0.52 12.97
CA PHE A 213 14.27 1.27 11.73
C PHE A 213 15.54 2.01 11.33
N SER A 214 15.82 2.12 10.04
CA SER A 214 16.93 2.95 9.56
C SER A 214 16.64 3.66 8.24
N THR A 215 17.11 4.90 8.13
CA THR A 215 16.98 5.74 6.93
C THR A 215 18.12 6.76 6.81
N GLN A 216 18.56 7.05 5.59
CA GLN A 216 19.40 8.22 5.31
C GLN A 216 18.58 9.45 4.88
N LYS A 217 17.36 9.27 4.35
CA LYS A 217 16.68 10.27 3.50
C LYS A 217 16.41 11.60 4.21
N LEU A 218 16.34 11.60 5.54
CA LEU A 218 16.15 12.82 6.33
C LEU A 218 17.29 13.84 6.17
N SER A 219 18.49 13.40 5.78
CA SER A 219 19.61 14.30 5.49
C SER A 219 19.40 15.15 4.22
N TRP A 220 18.40 14.81 3.39
CA TRP A 220 18.05 15.55 2.16
C TRP A 220 17.08 16.73 2.40
N GLY A 221 17.03 17.24 3.63
CA GLY A 221 16.20 18.41 3.96
C GLY A 221 14.89 18.05 4.64
N ALA A 222 14.95 17.25 5.72
CA ALA A 222 13.81 17.03 6.60
C ALA A 222 13.23 18.35 7.13
N ALA A 223 11.90 18.49 7.09
CA ALA A 223 11.18 19.68 7.54
C ALA A 223 11.48 20.03 9.01
N ARG A 224 11.70 19.01 9.85
CA ARG A 224 12.05 19.15 11.27
C ARG A 224 13.54 18.93 11.56
N GLY A 225 14.37 18.77 10.54
CA GLY A 225 15.77 18.34 10.71
C GLY A 225 15.88 16.89 11.18
N VAL A 226 17.11 16.42 11.38
CA VAL A 226 17.41 15.07 11.87
C VAL A 226 17.56 15.14 13.39
N PRO A 227 16.67 14.50 14.18
CA PRO A 227 16.60 14.74 15.63
C PRO A 227 17.76 14.12 16.40
N PHE A 228 18.29 12.99 15.92
CA PHE A 228 19.41 12.27 16.51
C PHE A 228 20.04 11.34 15.47
N ASN A 229 21.24 10.83 15.77
CA ASN A 229 21.86 9.78 14.97
C ASN A 229 21.19 8.42 15.25
N VAL A 230 21.08 8.09 16.54
CA VAL A 230 20.44 6.88 17.07
C VAL A 230 19.56 7.27 18.26
N GLY A 231 18.33 6.76 18.30
CA GLY A 231 17.35 7.09 19.34
C GLY A 231 16.03 6.36 19.15
N LEU A 232 15.01 6.74 19.93
CA LEU A 232 13.68 6.13 19.89
C LEU A 232 12.71 7.02 19.11
N TRP A 233 12.09 6.45 18.09
CA TRP A 233 10.97 7.06 17.39
C TRP A 233 9.67 6.50 17.92
N ILE A 234 8.80 7.39 18.39
CA ILE A 234 7.54 7.08 19.05
C ILE A 234 6.40 7.13 18.02
N GLY A 235 5.69 6.02 17.92
CA GLY A 235 4.53 5.86 17.05
C GLY A 235 3.31 6.61 17.56
N ALA A 236 2.31 6.77 16.70
CA ALA A 236 1.04 7.41 17.02
C ALA A 236 0.29 6.75 18.20
N ASP A 237 0.62 5.49 18.50
CA ASP A 237 0.08 4.70 19.61
C ASP A 237 0.96 4.68 20.86
N GLY A 238 2.08 5.39 20.84
CA GLY A 238 3.08 5.40 21.92
C GLY A 238 4.10 4.26 21.85
N SER A 239 4.02 3.37 20.85
CA SER A 239 5.02 2.32 20.65
C SER A 239 6.39 2.93 20.33
N GLU A 240 7.47 2.42 20.94
CA GLU A 240 8.83 2.92 20.73
C GLU A 240 9.61 2.00 19.78
N VAL A 241 10.24 2.58 18.73
CA VAL A 241 11.11 1.86 17.80
C VAL A 241 12.51 2.46 17.80
N LEU A 242 13.52 1.63 18.08
CA LEU A 242 14.92 2.04 17.99
C LEU A 242 15.27 2.36 16.53
N SER A 243 15.79 3.57 16.31
CA SER A 243 15.91 4.14 14.97
C SER A 243 17.30 4.73 14.73
N ALA A 244 17.92 4.38 13.60
CA ALA A 244 19.12 5.02 13.06
C ALA A 244 18.71 6.01 11.95
N LEU A 245 18.59 7.29 12.31
CA LEU A 245 18.04 8.35 11.45
C LEU A 245 19.11 9.20 10.76
N ASN A 246 20.38 8.98 11.08
CA ASN A 246 21.50 9.65 10.43
C ASN A 246 22.69 8.70 10.16
N PRO A 247 22.50 7.60 9.43
CA PRO A 247 23.53 6.60 9.17
C PRO A 247 24.63 7.05 8.19
N GLY A 248 24.57 8.31 7.73
CA GLY A 248 25.34 8.80 6.59
C GLY A 248 24.85 8.23 5.25
N PRO A 249 25.42 8.69 4.12
CA PRO A 249 25.01 8.22 2.81
C PRO A 249 25.24 6.71 2.63
N TYR A 250 24.33 5.98 1.99
CA TYR A 250 24.59 4.58 1.61
C TYR A 250 25.77 4.44 0.63
N GLU A 251 26.12 5.52 -0.07
CA GLU A 251 27.29 5.58 -0.95
C GLU A 251 28.60 5.91 -0.24
N SER A 252 28.57 6.10 1.09
CA SER A 252 29.73 6.60 1.84
C SER A 252 30.93 5.67 1.68
N THR A 253 32.12 6.26 1.66
CA THR A 253 33.40 5.54 1.56
C THR A 253 33.97 5.25 2.94
N VAL A 254 34.74 4.17 3.07
CA VAL A 254 35.47 3.87 4.31
C VAL A 254 36.92 4.32 4.12
N PRO A 255 37.40 5.35 4.84
CA PRO A 255 38.77 5.80 4.70
C PRO A 255 39.75 4.75 5.26
N LYS A 256 41.01 4.78 4.79
CA LYS A 256 42.07 3.85 5.21
C LYS A 256 42.24 3.77 6.74
N ASN A 257 42.07 4.90 7.42
CA ASN A 257 42.05 4.94 8.87
C ASN A 257 40.73 5.56 9.33
N LEU A 258 39.72 4.72 9.51
CA LEU A 258 38.39 5.11 9.99
C LEU A 258 38.43 5.75 11.39
N PHE A 259 39.41 5.40 12.23
CA PHE A 259 39.58 6.01 13.55
C PHE A 259 40.21 7.40 13.52
N ALA A 260 40.87 7.77 12.42
CA ALA A 260 41.36 9.11 12.16
C ALA A 260 40.33 10.00 11.45
N ASP A 261 39.17 9.43 11.08
CA ASP A 261 38.05 10.19 10.54
C ASP A 261 37.50 11.11 11.63
N ALA A 262 37.81 12.40 11.51
CA ALA A 262 37.46 13.41 12.49
C ALA A 262 35.94 13.51 12.69
N GLU A 263 35.15 13.34 11.62
CA GLU A 263 33.70 13.42 11.68
C GLU A 263 33.12 12.26 12.49
N TRP A 264 33.49 11.02 12.15
CA TRP A 264 32.96 9.84 12.85
C TRP A 264 33.45 9.73 14.28
N ARG A 265 34.69 10.13 14.55
CA ARG A 265 35.21 10.23 15.91
C ARG A 265 34.45 11.28 16.72
N GLU A 266 34.21 12.46 16.14
CA GLU A 266 33.44 13.51 16.81
C GLU A 266 32.01 13.07 17.07
N ARG A 267 31.35 12.42 16.11
CA ARG A 267 30.01 11.84 16.28
C ARG A 267 29.96 10.84 17.44
N LEU A 268 30.86 9.86 17.47
CA LEU A 268 30.91 8.85 18.53
C LEU A 268 31.18 9.45 19.92
N LEU A 269 32.00 10.50 20.00
CA LEU A 269 32.28 11.20 21.26
C LEU A 269 31.13 12.12 21.71
N LYS A 270 30.28 12.58 20.78
CA LYS A 270 29.09 13.39 21.07
C LYS A 270 27.86 12.54 21.38
N ASN A 271 27.73 11.36 20.79
CA ASN A 271 26.55 10.50 20.99
C ASN A 271 26.24 10.21 22.48
N PRO A 272 27.21 10.01 23.41
CA PRO A 272 26.91 9.87 24.84
C PRO A 272 26.22 11.09 25.45
N GLN A 273 26.52 12.28 24.95
CA GLN A 273 25.94 13.53 25.45
C GLN A 273 24.47 13.69 25.02
N VAL A 274 24.05 13.01 23.95
CA VAL A 274 22.70 13.08 23.37
C VAL A 274 21.87 11.83 23.71
N SER A 275 22.50 10.66 23.74
CA SER A 275 21.86 9.34 23.86
C SER A 275 22.27 8.51 25.07
N GLY A 276 23.22 9.01 25.86
CA GLY A 276 23.80 8.25 26.97
C GLY A 276 24.73 7.12 26.53
N HIS A 277 24.85 6.83 25.23
CA HIS A 277 25.65 5.72 24.70
C HIS A 277 26.65 6.19 23.64
N PRO A 278 27.91 5.73 23.69
CA PRO A 278 28.89 5.99 22.64
C PRO A 278 28.68 5.02 21.46
N ILE A 279 27.47 4.95 20.91
CA ILE A 279 27.10 4.01 19.84
C ILE A 279 26.63 4.78 18.60
N ASP A 280 27.01 4.33 17.41
CA ASP A 280 26.49 4.85 16.13
C ASP A 280 26.34 3.73 15.09
N PHE A 281 25.64 4.05 14.00
CA PHE A 281 25.29 3.16 12.91
C PHE A 281 25.68 3.84 11.59
N ARG A 282 26.31 3.11 10.66
CA ARG A 282 26.84 3.67 9.42
C ARG A 282 26.65 2.75 8.22
N TYR A 283 26.08 3.29 7.14
CA TYR A 283 26.11 2.63 5.84
C TYR A 283 27.43 2.85 5.11
N PHE A 284 27.84 1.88 4.30
CA PHE A 284 28.83 2.11 3.26
C PHE A 284 28.60 1.19 2.06
N GLY A 285 28.94 1.70 0.86
CA GLY A 285 28.85 0.95 -0.37
C GLY A 285 28.55 1.82 -1.60
N ARG A 286 27.63 1.37 -2.45
CA ARG A 286 27.24 2.03 -3.70
C ARG A 286 25.72 2.26 -3.75
N GLY A 287 25.31 3.15 -4.65
CA GLY A 287 23.93 3.61 -4.77
C GLY A 287 23.25 3.28 -6.06
N ASP A 288 21.92 3.36 -5.98
CA ASP A 288 20.87 3.43 -6.99
C ASP A 288 20.81 2.26 -7.99
N SER A 289 21.94 1.83 -8.53
CA SER A 289 22.04 0.86 -9.62
C SER A 289 22.49 -0.54 -9.22
N GLY A 290 22.66 -0.83 -7.91
CA GLY A 290 23.15 -2.11 -7.44
C GLY A 290 24.67 -2.27 -7.53
N GLY A 291 25.15 -3.52 -7.54
CA GLY A 291 26.57 -3.88 -7.49
C GLY A 291 27.04 -4.25 -6.09
N ALA A 292 28.33 -4.01 -5.82
CA ALA A 292 28.96 -4.26 -4.54
C ALA A 292 29.65 -3.00 -3.99
N PRO A 293 29.87 -2.92 -2.66
CA PRO A 293 30.76 -1.93 -2.06
C PRO A 293 32.12 -1.88 -2.78
N ARG A 294 32.76 -0.71 -2.80
CA ARG A 294 34.08 -0.57 -3.43
C ARG A 294 35.06 -1.46 -2.69
N GLU A 295 35.91 -2.16 -3.43
CA GLU A 295 36.89 -3.08 -2.84
C GLU A 295 37.78 -2.41 -1.78
N SER A 296 38.19 -1.15 -2.02
CA SER A 296 38.94 -0.37 -1.04
C SER A 296 38.16 -0.14 0.25
N ASP A 297 36.85 0.10 0.17
CA ASP A 297 36.00 0.31 1.34
C ASP A 297 35.88 -0.99 2.16
N VAL A 298 35.74 -2.13 1.47
CA VAL A 298 35.73 -3.46 2.11
C VAL A 298 37.06 -3.75 2.81
N GLN A 299 38.18 -3.52 2.12
CA GLN A 299 39.51 -3.72 2.71
C GLN A 299 39.70 -2.85 3.95
N ASN A 300 39.39 -1.55 3.85
CA ASN A 300 39.56 -0.61 4.95
C ASN A 300 38.64 -0.94 6.13
N ALA A 301 37.39 -1.34 5.87
CA ALA A 301 36.45 -1.76 6.92
C ALA A 301 36.95 -3.02 7.66
N LEU A 302 37.45 -4.01 6.92
CA LEU A 302 38.03 -5.23 7.51
C LEU A 302 39.29 -4.94 8.31
N GLU A 303 40.20 -4.11 7.78
CA GLU A 303 41.41 -3.70 8.50
C GLU A 303 41.04 -3.00 9.82
N ALA A 304 40.03 -2.12 9.80
CA ALA A 304 39.57 -1.42 10.99
C ALA A 304 38.88 -2.35 12.02
N VAL A 305 38.20 -3.41 11.57
CA VAL A 305 37.61 -4.44 12.46
C VAL A 305 38.68 -5.35 13.06
N LEU A 306 39.70 -5.75 12.29
CA LEU A 306 40.79 -6.63 12.73
C LEU A 306 41.81 -5.92 13.63
N HIS A 307 41.99 -4.61 13.44
CA HIS A 307 42.93 -3.78 14.18
C HIS A 307 42.23 -2.58 14.84
N PRO A 308 41.36 -2.82 15.85
CA PRO A 308 40.64 -1.74 16.52
C PRO A 308 41.58 -0.83 17.33
N GLN A 309 41.27 0.46 17.39
CA GLN A 309 41.98 1.41 18.24
C GLN A 309 41.49 1.34 19.70
N PRO A 310 42.36 1.60 20.70
CA PRO A 310 41.95 1.63 22.10
C PRO A 310 40.74 2.56 22.34
N GLY A 311 39.72 2.05 23.01
CA GLY A 311 38.50 2.79 23.32
C GLY A 311 37.46 2.83 22.19
N PHE A 312 37.70 2.15 21.06
CA PHE A 312 36.73 2.02 19.98
C PHE A 312 36.52 0.54 19.59
N GLU A 313 35.27 0.17 19.31
CA GLU A 313 34.85 -1.15 18.85
C GLU A 313 34.10 -1.00 17.52
N LEU A 314 34.55 -1.67 16.46
CA LEU A 314 33.86 -1.69 15.18
C LEU A 314 33.22 -3.05 14.96
N LYS A 315 31.95 -3.04 14.58
CA LYS A 315 31.21 -4.25 14.18
C LYS A 315 30.73 -4.10 12.76
N MET A 316 31.19 -4.98 11.88
CA MET A 316 30.65 -5.10 10.53
C MET A 316 29.75 -6.34 10.47
N GLY A 317 28.52 -6.20 9.95
CA GLY A 317 27.60 -7.32 9.93
C GLY A 317 26.22 -7.03 9.33
N ALA A 318 25.24 -7.82 9.75
CA ALA A 318 23.84 -7.67 9.36
C ALA A 318 23.29 -6.29 9.79
N SER A 319 22.43 -5.69 8.97
CA SER A 319 21.79 -4.40 9.25
C SER A 319 21.01 -4.43 10.56
N ASP A 320 20.41 -5.57 10.89
CA ASP A 320 19.63 -5.74 12.11
C ASP A 320 20.47 -6.03 13.38
N GLN A 321 21.78 -6.25 13.24
CA GLN A 321 22.67 -6.61 14.36
C GLN A 321 22.74 -5.50 15.42
N PHE A 322 22.74 -4.24 14.99
CA PHE A 322 22.73 -3.09 15.89
C PHE A 322 21.51 -3.12 16.83
N PHE A 323 20.33 -3.38 16.28
CA PHE A 323 19.09 -3.43 17.06
C PHE A 323 19.05 -4.66 17.98
N ARG A 324 19.54 -5.81 17.51
CA ARG A 324 19.65 -7.05 18.32
C ARG A 324 20.62 -6.91 19.50
N ASP A 325 21.73 -6.22 19.30
CA ASP A 325 22.75 -6.01 20.33
C ASP A 325 22.31 -4.97 21.38
N THR A 326 21.34 -4.11 21.06
CA THR A 326 20.93 -3.02 21.94
C THR A 326 19.91 -3.52 22.95
N ALA A 327 20.30 -3.56 24.23
CA ALA A 327 19.43 -4.02 25.30
C ALA A 327 18.27 -3.03 25.57
N LEU A 328 17.07 -3.55 25.83
CA LEU A 328 15.91 -2.73 26.25
C LEU A 328 16.20 -1.87 27.49
N ALA A 329 17.06 -2.34 28.39
CA ALA A 329 17.50 -1.57 29.57
C ALA A 329 18.23 -0.25 29.22
N SER A 330 18.74 -0.11 27.99
CA SER A 330 19.36 1.11 27.49
C SER A 330 18.35 2.14 26.97
N TYR A 331 17.09 1.76 26.72
CA TYR A 331 16.05 2.63 26.13
C TYR A 331 15.79 3.91 26.92
N PRO A 332 15.79 3.92 28.28
CA PRO A 332 15.53 5.13 29.04
C PRO A 332 16.48 6.30 28.72
N SER A 333 17.73 6.05 28.31
CA SER A 333 18.71 7.13 28.04
C SER A 333 18.73 7.63 26.60
N PHE A 334 18.14 6.91 25.64
CA PHE A 334 18.09 7.35 24.25
C PHE A 334 17.16 8.57 24.07
N PRO A 335 17.48 9.50 23.15
CA PRO A 335 16.60 10.62 22.83
C PRO A 335 15.32 10.09 22.18
N ARG A 336 14.21 10.80 22.42
CA ARG A 336 12.88 10.43 21.92
C ARG A 336 12.36 11.50 20.96
N ILE A 337 11.67 11.06 19.91
CA ILE A 337 10.97 11.94 18.99
C ILE A 337 9.59 11.39 18.66
N GLU A 338 8.59 12.25 18.65
CA GLU A 338 7.22 11.96 18.24
C GLU A 338 6.89 12.63 16.91
N GLY A 339 5.92 12.05 16.20
CA GLY A 339 5.33 12.64 15.01
C GLY A 339 6.00 12.24 13.70
N GLU A 340 5.55 12.88 12.63
CA GLU A 340 5.98 12.62 11.26
C GLU A 340 7.35 13.22 10.93
N MET A 341 8.06 12.57 10.02
CA MET A 341 9.36 13.01 9.50
C MET A 341 9.26 13.23 7.99
N LEU A 342 8.66 14.35 7.62
CA LEU A 342 8.48 14.77 6.23
C LEU A 342 9.72 15.51 5.71
N LEU A 343 9.91 15.52 4.39
CA LEU A 343 10.90 16.36 3.71
C LEU A 343 10.25 17.67 3.26
N MET A 344 11.04 18.75 3.15
CA MET A 344 10.53 20.03 2.63
C MET A 344 10.36 19.97 1.11
N GLU A 345 11.43 19.54 0.45
CA GLU A 345 11.49 19.20 -0.97
C GLU A 345 11.87 17.71 -1.04
N HIS A 346 11.74 17.08 -2.21
CA HIS A 346 11.95 15.66 -2.48
C HIS A 346 10.82 14.71 -2.05
N SER A 347 9.84 15.20 -1.28
CA SER A 347 8.58 14.51 -0.97
C SER A 347 7.33 15.24 -1.49
N ALA A 348 7.36 16.57 -1.60
CA ALA A 348 6.17 17.36 -1.92
C ALA A 348 5.56 17.03 -3.29
N GLY A 349 6.40 16.90 -4.32
CA GLY A 349 5.95 16.54 -5.68
C GLY A 349 5.51 15.08 -5.79
N THR A 350 6.16 14.17 -5.06
CA THR A 350 5.93 12.72 -5.18
C THR A 350 4.53 12.30 -4.74
N LEU A 351 3.86 13.10 -3.91
CA LEU A 351 2.47 12.91 -3.51
C LEU A 351 1.48 12.97 -4.67
N ASN A 352 1.80 13.68 -5.75
CA ASN A 352 0.88 13.90 -6.88
C ASN A 352 1.47 13.60 -8.26
N SER A 353 2.80 13.43 -8.38
CA SER A 353 3.44 13.05 -9.64
C SER A 353 2.93 11.71 -10.14
N ASN A 354 2.56 11.62 -11.41
CA ASN A 354 2.01 10.41 -12.02
C ASN A 354 0.80 9.86 -11.23
N SER A 355 -0.31 10.58 -11.31
CA SER A 355 -1.58 10.23 -10.66
C SER A 355 -2.12 8.86 -11.09
N ALA A 356 -1.86 8.39 -12.31
CA ALA A 356 -2.36 7.11 -12.82
C ALA A 356 -1.92 5.92 -11.95
N ILE A 357 -0.64 5.84 -11.55
CA ILE A 357 -0.16 4.73 -10.70
C ILE A 357 -0.78 4.76 -9.30
N LYS A 358 -1.04 5.95 -8.76
CA LYS A 358 -1.66 6.14 -7.44
C LYS A 358 -3.14 5.72 -7.42
N ILE A 359 -3.86 5.97 -8.52
CA ILE A 359 -5.23 5.50 -8.73
C ILE A 359 -5.27 3.97 -8.75
N GLU A 360 -4.40 3.34 -9.54
CA GLU A 360 -4.35 1.88 -9.64
C GLU A 360 -3.87 1.21 -8.35
N ASN A 361 -2.98 1.87 -7.59
CA ASN A 361 -2.58 1.41 -6.26
C ASN A 361 -3.77 1.36 -5.30
N ARG A 362 -4.47 2.49 -5.09
CA ARG A 362 -5.61 2.56 -4.18
C ARG A 362 -6.66 1.51 -4.54
N ARG A 363 -6.94 1.36 -5.84
CA ARG A 363 -7.87 0.35 -6.34
C ARG A 363 -7.43 -1.07 -5.99
N SER A 364 -6.16 -1.39 -6.19
CA SER A 364 -5.63 -2.73 -5.89
C SER A 364 -5.71 -3.06 -4.40
N GLU A 365 -5.43 -2.09 -3.53
CA GLU A 365 -5.52 -2.24 -2.07
C GLU A 365 -6.96 -2.53 -1.60
N HIS A 366 -7.96 -1.78 -2.10
CA HIS A 366 -9.35 -2.04 -1.74
C HIS A 366 -9.84 -3.38 -2.30
N LEU A 367 -9.48 -3.72 -3.54
CA LEU A 367 -9.87 -5.01 -4.12
C LEU A 367 -9.25 -6.19 -3.37
N ALA A 368 -8.01 -6.04 -2.89
CA ALA A 368 -7.37 -7.08 -2.08
C ALA A 368 -8.11 -7.29 -0.77
N LYS A 369 -8.44 -6.19 -0.06
CA LYS A 369 -9.24 -6.24 1.18
C LYS A 369 -10.62 -6.88 0.97
N GLN A 370 -11.33 -6.51 -0.09
CA GLN A 370 -12.64 -7.06 -0.42
C GLN A 370 -12.57 -8.55 -0.77
N ALA A 371 -11.59 -8.94 -1.60
CA ALA A 371 -11.38 -10.33 -1.99
C ALA A 371 -11.07 -11.22 -0.79
N GLU A 372 -10.20 -10.78 0.12
CA GLU A 372 -9.85 -11.54 1.33
C GLU A 372 -11.03 -11.70 2.27
N LEU A 373 -11.78 -10.63 2.53
CA LEU A 373 -12.97 -10.66 3.39
C LEU A 373 -14.01 -11.64 2.86
N LEU A 374 -14.36 -11.52 1.57
CA LEU A 374 -15.39 -12.37 0.97
C LEU A 374 -14.92 -13.82 0.87
N ALA A 375 -13.66 -14.07 0.50
CA ALA A 375 -13.12 -15.42 0.45
C ALA A 375 -13.05 -16.08 1.83
N ALA A 376 -12.67 -15.32 2.87
CA ALA A 376 -12.67 -15.78 4.25
C ALA A 376 -14.09 -16.08 4.73
N THR A 377 -15.05 -15.21 4.40
CA THR A 377 -16.46 -15.38 4.75
C THR A 377 -17.08 -16.60 4.06
N ALA A 378 -16.83 -16.76 2.75
CA ALA A 378 -17.29 -17.92 1.98
C ALA A 378 -16.75 -19.23 2.57
N THR A 379 -15.43 -19.27 2.83
CA THR A 379 -14.75 -20.43 3.41
C THR A 379 -15.24 -20.76 4.82
N LEU A 380 -15.54 -19.74 5.63
CA LEU A 380 -16.14 -19.91 6.95
C LEU A 380 -17.56 -20.48 6.87
N ILE A 381 -18.34 -20.06 5.88
CA ILE A 381 -19.72 -20.52 5.72
C ILE A 381 -19.73 -22.00 5.31
N ASP A 382 -19.03 -22.36 4.24
CA ASP A 382 -19.17 -23.67 3.59
C ASP A 382 -18.10 -24.70 3.99
N GLY A 383 -16.97 -24.25 4.54
CA GLY A 383 -15.86 -25.07 5.00
C GLY A 383 -14.83 -25.48 3.96
N GLY A 384 -14.88 -24.98 2.73
CA GLY A 384 -13.93 -25.42 1.70
C GLY A 384 -12.56 -24.72 1.74
N ALA A 385 -11.89 -24.68 0.59
CA ALA A 385 -10.56 -24.08 0.44
C ALA A 385 -10.63 -22.54 0.44
N TYR A 386 -9.72 -21.93 1.19
CA TYR A 386 -9.42 -20.50 1.07
C TYR A 386 -8.40 -20.32 -0.07
N PRO A 387 -8.61 -19.39 -1.02
CA PRO A 387 -7.73 -19.21 -2.18
C PRO A 387 -6.43 -18.47 -1.84
N ALA A 388 -5.69 -18.96 -0.83
CA ALA A 388 -4.51 -18.32 -0.26
C ALA A 388 -3.44 -18.00 -1.33
N GLN A 389 -3.12 -18.98 -2.19
CA GLN A 389 -2.09 -18.79 -3.21
C GLN A 389 -2.49 -17.74 -4.25
N ALA A 390 -3.75 -17.73 -4.70
CA ALA A 390 -4.21 -16.74 -5.69
C ALA A 390 -4.24 -15.32 -5.13
N LEU A 391 -4.63 -15.17 -3.85
CA LEU A 391 -4.58 -13.89 -3.13
C LEU A 391 -3.13 -13.43 -2.95
N ARG A 392 -2.23 -14.31 -2.51
CA ARG A 392 -0.81 -14.00 -2.34
C ARG A 392 -0.17 -13.61 -3.66
N ASP A 393 -0.41 -14.36 -4.74
CA ASP A 393 0.08 -14.03 -6.07
C ASP A 393 -0.37 -12.63 -6.52
N ALA A 394 -1.63 -12.26 -6.25
CA ALA A 394 -2.14 -10.94 -6.60
C ALA A 394 -1.40 -9.83 -5.83
N TRP A 395 -1.22 -9.99 -4.51
CA TRP A 395 -0.42 -9.06 -3.71
C TRP A 395 1.02 -8.97 -4.21
N GLU A 396 1.72 -10.10 -4.35
CA GLU A 396 3.12 -10.14 -4.79
C GLU A 396 3.32 -9.53 -6.19
N THR A 397 2.26 -9.48 -7.00
CA THR A 397 2.28 -8.87 -8.33
C THR A 397 2.33 -7.35 -8.27
N PHE A 398 1.53 -6.70 -7.40
CA PHE A 398 1.46 -5.23 -7.39
C PHE A 398 2.29 -4.55 -6.29
N LEU A 399 2.69 -5.25 -5.22
CA LEU A 399 3.56 -4.66 -4.18
C LEU A 399 4.88 -4.08 -4.72
N PRO A 400 5.54 -4.65 -5.76
CA PRO A 400 6.71 -4.03 -6.36
C PRO A 400 6.45 -2.65 -6.98
N ALA A 401 5.21 -2.36 -7.39
CA ALA A 401 4.82 -1.04 -7.88
C ALA A 401 4.69 0.01 -6.75
N GLN A 402 4.71 -0.41 -5.48
CA GLN A 402 4.76 0.48 -4.33
C GLN A 402 6.18 0.94 -3.95
N MET A 403 7.21 0.47 -4.68
CA MET A 403 8.58 0.94 -4.52
C MET A 403 8.63 2.48 -4.64
N HIS A 404 9.44 3.11 -3.79
CA HIS A 404 9.41 4.55 -3.55
C HIS A 404 9.50 5.43 -4.82
N ASP A 405 10.27 5.03 -5.85
CA ASP A 405 10.34 5.77 -7.13
C ASP A 405 9.19 5.49 -8.10
N ILE A 406 8.58 4.30 -8.04
CA ILE A 406 7.40 4.00 -8.88
C ILE A 406 6.17 4.71 -8.31
N LEU A 407 5.83 4.44 -7.05
CA LEU A 407 4.63 5.03 -6.45
C LEU A 407 4.81 6.52 -6.15
N GLY A 408 6.04 6.97 -5.91
CA GLY A 408 6.39 8.40 -5.89
C GLY A 408 6.18 9.08 -7.24
N GLY A 409 6.05 8.32 -8.34
CA GLY A 409 5.77 8.84 -9.67
C GLY A 409 6.98 9.51 -10.32
N THR A 410 8.17 8.99 -10.05
CA THR A 410 9.44 9.63 -10.38
C THR A 410 10.32 8.82 -11.33
N ALA A 411 9.88 7.59 -11.65
CA ALA A 411 10.47 6.76 -12.69
C ALA A 411 10.08 7.17 -14.13
N ILE A 412 10.82 6.65 -15.10
CA ILE A 412 10.56 6.85 -16.53
C ILE A 412 9.20 6.29 -16.95
N PRO A 413 8.56 6.82 -18.02
CA PRO A 413 7.24 6.38 -18.47
C PRO A 413 7.13 4.87 -18.72
N GLU A 414 8.18 4.25 -19.25
CA GLU A 414 8.22 2.82 -19.56
C GLU A 414 8.12 1.94 -18.30
N ALA A 415 8.76 2.34 -17.21
CA ALA A 415 8.68 1.64 -15.93
C ALA A 415 7.27 1.73 -15.34
N ASN A 416 6.63 2.89 -15.45
CA ASN A 416 5.26 3.10 -15.00
C ASN A 416 4.26 2.22 -15.78
N SER A 417 4.41 2.10 -17.11
CA SER A 417 3.56 1.21 -17.91
C SER A 417 3.65 -0.27 -17.48
N LEU A 418 4.84 -0.75 -17.08
CA LEU A 418 5.00 -2.12 -16.57
C LEU A 418 4.24 -2.29 -15.24
N SER A 419 4.42 -1.35 -14.32
CA SER A 419 3.76 -1.36 -13.00
C SER A 419 2.23 -1.23 -13.09
N ILE A 420 1.71 -0.43 -14.02
CA ILE A 420 0.27 -0.33 -14.28
C ILE A 420 -0.28 -1.67 -14.76
N ASN A 421 0.43 -2.35 -15.67
CA ASN A 421 0.03 -3.69 -16.13
C ASN A 421 0.01 -4.71 -14.97
N ASP A 422 0.94 -4.61 -14.02
CA ASP A 422 0.99 -5.47 -12.85
C ASP A 422 -0.20 -5.22 -11.91
N HIS A 423 -0.58 -3.96 -11.67
CA HIS A 423 -1.84 -3.62 -10.99
C HIS A 423 -3.04 -4.22 -11.72
N LEU A 424 -3.20 -3.99 -13.02
CA LEU A 424 -4.34 -4.51 -13.78
C LEU A 424 -4.41 -6.05 -13.79
N THR A 425 -3.26 -6.72 -13.77
CA THR A 425 -3.15 -8.18 -13.64
C THR A 425 -3.66 -8.64 -12.27
N ALA A 426 -3.19 -8.02 -11.19
CA ALA A 426 -3.63 -8.34 -9.84
C ALA A 426 -5.12 -8.07 -9.65
N GLN A 427 -5.62 -6.91 -10.12
CA GLN A 427 -7.03 -6.53 -10.02
C GLN A 427 -7.95 -7.52 -10.74
N ASN A 428 -7.57 -8.02 -11.92
CA ASN A 428 -8.36 -9.05 -12.62
C ASN A 428 -8.53 -10.33 -11.77
N ARG A 429 -7.44 -10.76 -11.12
CA ARG A 429 -7.43 -11.96 -10.27
C ARG A 429 -8.24 -11.74 -8.98
N LEU A 430 -8.05 -10.60 -8.32
CA LEU A 430 -8.84 -10.20 -7.14
C LEU A 430 -10.34 -10.11 -7.44
N ASN A 431 -10.71 -9.57 -8.61
CA ASN A 431 -12.11 -9.49 -9.03
C ASN A 431 -12.73 -10.85 -9.27
N SER A 432 -11.97 -11.79 -9.82
CA SER A 432 -12.42 -13.17 -10.00
C SER A 432 -12.70 -13.83 -8.65
N ILE A 433 -11.83 -13.60 -7.66
CA ILE A 433 -12.00 -14.10 -6.28
C ILE A 433 -13.24 -13.46 -5.61
N ILE A 434 -13.44 -12.14 -5.78
CA ILE A 434 -14.63 -11.44 -5.26
C ILE A 434 -15.91 -12.03 -5.85
N GLN A 435 -15.98 -12.18 -7.17
CA GLN A 435 -17.15 -12.70 -7.86
C GLN A 435 -17.48 -14.13 -7.42
N HIS A 436 -16.47 -15.00 -7.37
CA HIS A 436 -16.62 -16.39 -6.94
C HIS A 436 -17.05 -16.49 -5.47
N SER A 437 -16.36 -15.78 -4.57
CA SER A 437 -16.67 -15.79 -3.14
C SER A 437 -18.07 -15.24 -2.87
N ALA A 438 -18.48 -14.19 -3.57
CA ALA A 438 -19.84 -13.67 -3.51
C ALA A 438 -20.86 -14.73 -3.97
N ALA A 439 -20.57 -15.51 -5.03
CA ALA A 439 -21.44 -16.60 -5.49
C ALA A 439 -21.66 -17.68 -4.42
N LEU A 440 -20.59 -18.11 -3.75
CA LEU A 440 -20.67 -19.10 -2.66
C LEU A 440 -21.51 -18.58 -1.48
N ILE A 441 -21.31 -17.32 -1.08
CA ILE A 441 -22.09 -16.70 -0.01
C ILE A 441 -23.56 -16.57 -0.43
N THR A 442 -23.83 -16.10 -1.66
CA THR A 442 -25.18 -15.94 -2.21
C THR A 442 -25.94 -17.27 -2.24
N GLN A 443 -25.29 -18.38 -2.60
CA GLN A 443 -25.92 -19.71 -2.60
C GLN A 443 -26.38 -20.14 -1.19
N SER A 444 -25.70 -19.66 -0.15
CA SER A 444 -26.03 -19.96 1.24
C SER A 444 -27.12 -19.03 1.83
N LEU A 445 -27.47 -17.95 1.12
CA LEU A 445 -28.55 -17.01 1.49
C LEU A 445 -29.90 -17.46 0.91
N ASP A 446 -30.99 -17.05 1.57
CA ASP A 446 -32.34 -17.25 1.06
C ASP A 446 -32.66 -16.25 -0.06
N THR A 447 -32.49 -16.71 -1.29
CA THR A 447 -32.74 -15.95 -2.53
C THR A 447 -34.08 -16.29 -3.17
N ALA A 448 -34.88 -17.15 -2.53
CA ALA A 448 -36.20 -17.48 -3.03
C ALA A 448 -37.14 -16.25 -2.94
N ALA A 449 -37.77 -15.92 -4.06
CA ALA A 449 -38.78 -14.88 -4.17
C ALA A 449 -39.99 -15.42 -4.92
N ALA A 450 -41.20 -15.12 -4.41
CA ALA A 450 -42.45 -15.50 -5.09
C ALA A 450 -42.66 -14.67 -6.36
N GLU A 451 -42.26 -13.40 -6.33
CA GLU A 451 -42.33 -12.45 -7.43
C GLU A 451 -41.08 -11.56 -7.43
N GLY A 452 -40.64 -11.14 -8.62
CA GLY A 452 -39.49 -10.26 -8.79
C GLY A 452 -38.15 -10.98 -8.93
N PHE A 453 -37.07 -10.20 -8.81
CA PHE A 453 -35.69 -10.64 -8.98
C PHE A 453 -34.92 -10.45 -7.68
N ALA A 454 -34.28 -11.50 -7.19
CA ALA A 454 -33.41 -11.39 -6.02
C ALA A 454 -32.09 -10.69 -6.40
N VAL A 455 -31.58 -9.85 -5.51
CA VAL A 455 -30.27 -9.22 -5.62
C VAL A 455 -29.53 -9.43 -4.31
N ALA A 456 -28.32 -9.98 -4.38
CA ALA A 456 -27.43 -10.11 -3.24
C ALA A 456 -26.52 -8.90 -3.14
N LEU A 457 -26.53 -8.25 -1.97
CA LEU A 457 -25.74 -7.07 -1.65
C LEU A 457 -24.71 -7.40 -0.58
N PHE A 458 -23.53 -6.79 -0.67
CA PHE A 458 -22.42 -7.04 0.23
C PHE A 458 -21.82 -5.71 0.73
N ASN A 459 -21.92 -5.47 2.04
CA ASN A 459 -21.17 -4.43 2.71
C ASN A 459 -19.81 -4.99 3.13
N THR A 460 -18.73 -4.53 2.50
CA THR A 460 -17.36 -4.96 2.83
C THR A 460 -16.69 -4.12 3.92
N LEU A 461 -17.40 -3.15 4.50
CA LEU A 461 -16.88 -2.32 5.59
C LEU A 461 -17.25 -2.88 6.96
N GLY A 462 -16.35 -2.71 7.92
CA GLY A 462 -16.48 -3.17 9.30
C GLY A 462 -17.38 -2.32 10.19
N PHE A 463 -18.35 -1.60 9.60
CA PHE A 463 -19.31 -0.75 10.29
C PHE A 463 -20.65 -0.69 9.54
N GLU A 464 -21.71 -0.32 10.24
CA GLU A 464 -23.03 -0.08 9.65
C GLU A 464 -22.99 1.16 8.77
N ARG A 465 -23.55 1.07 7.56
CA ARG A 465 -23.64 2.20 6.62
C ARG A 465 -25.01 2.27 5.98
N ARG A 466 -25.39 3.49 5.57
CA ARG A 466 -26.51 3.72 4.67
C ARG A 466 -25.96 4.26 3.36
N ASP A 467 -26.21 3.56 2.27
CA ASP A 467 -25.68 3.94 0.96
C ASP A 467 -26.69 3.72 -0.16
N LEU A 468 -26.39 4.25 -1.34
CA LEU A 468 -27.13 3.97 -2.55
C LEU A 468 -26.53 2.78 -3.30
N VAL A 469 -27.40 1.93 -3.81
CA VAL A 469 -27.02 0.81 -4.68
C VAL A 469 -27.65 1.01 -6.04
N GLU A 470 -26.84 0.81 -7.07
CA GLU A 470 -27.26 0.77 -8.46
C GLU A 470 -27.40 -0.69 -8.91
N VAL A 471 -28.42 -0.97 -9.74
CA VAL A 471 -28.72 -2.32 -10.25
C VAL A 471 -29.38 -2.26 -11.62
N ASP A 472 -29.05 -3.23 -12.48
CA ASP A 472 -29.75 -3.48 -13.74
C ASP A 472 -30.85 -4.53 -13.55
N VAL A 473 -32.08 -4.19 -13.95
CA VAL A 473 -33.24 -5.08 -13.86
C VAL A 473 -33.86 -5.27 -15.23
N LEU A 474 -34.24 -6.51 -15.54
CA LEU A 474 -34.95 -6.83 -16.77
C LEU A 474 -36.35 -6.20 -16.77
N GLY A 475 -36.67 -5.49 -17.85
CA GLY A 475 -37.93 -4.76 -18.00
C GLY A 475 -37.70 -3.29 -18.37
N SER A 476 -38.75 -2.67 -18.92
CA SER A 476 -38.73 -1.27 -19.36
C SER A 476 -39.86 -0.49 -18.69
N THR A 477 -39.85 -0.41 -17.36
CA THR A 477 -40.77 0.42 -16.58
C THR A 477 -39.98 1.41 -15.71
N PRO A 478 -40.45 2.64 -15.50
CA PRO A 478 -39.84 3.53 -14.52
C PRO A 478 -40.25 3.19 -13.07
N TYR A 479 -41.24 2.32 -12.87
CA TYR A 479 -41.81 2.02 -11.55
C TYR A 479 -41.30 0.68 -11.04
N ALA A 480 -40.55 0.71 -9.95
CA ALA A 480 -40.10 -0.48 -9.23
C ALA A 480 -39.92 -0.18 -7.73
N PHE A 481 -39.93 -1.23 -6.92
CA PHE A 481 -39.56 -1.17 -5.51
C PHE A 481 -38.70 -2.38 -5.15
N ALA A 482 -37.86 -2.23 -4.13
CA ALA A 482 -37.14 -3.32 -3.48
C ALA A 482 -37.89 -3.72 -2.21
N LEU A 483 -37.91 -5.01 -1.92
CA LEU A 483 -38.22 -5.53 -0.60
C LEU A 483 -36.90 -5.79 0.12
N SER A 484 -36.72 -5.16 1.28
CA SER A 484 -35.58 -5.43 2.16
C SER A 484 -35.63 -6.86 2.72
N PRO A 485 -34.56 -7.35 3.37
CA PRO A 485 -34.59 -8.62 4.09
C PRO A 485 -35.72 -8.72 5.14
N SER A 486 -36.14 -7.59 5.73
CA SER A 486 -37.25 -7.52 6.69
C SER A 486 -38.63 -7.38 6.04
N GLY A 487 -38.70 -7.23 4.71
CA GLY A 487 -39.96 -7.05 3.96
C GLY A 487 -40.40 -5.61 3.80
N GLU A 488 -39.57 -4.63 4.18
CA GLU A 488 -39.85 -3.21 3.96
C GLU A 488 -39.79 -2.88 2.46
N GLN A 489 -40.78 -2.14 1.97
CA GLN A 489 -40.82 -1.65 0.59
C GLN A 489 -40.01 -0.35 0.44
N ILE A 490 -39.02 -0.36 -0.44
CA ILE A 490 -38.14 0.78 -0.74
C ILE A 490 -38.37 1.16 -2.21
N PRO A 491 -38.86 2.38 -2.51
CA PRO A 491 -39.05 2.80 -3.90
C PRO A 491 -37.70 2.90 -4.63
N LEU A 492 -37.67 2.56 -5.92
CA LEU A 492 -36.50 2.71 -6.79
C LEU A 492 -36.60 4.00 -7.62
N GLN A 493 -35.45 4.59 -7.92
CA GLN A 493 -35.30 5.66 -8.90
C GLN A 493 -34.73 5.07 -10.19
N ALA A 494 -35.44 5.19 -11.32
CA ALA A 494 -34.90 4.83 -12.63
C ALA A 494 -33.89 5.89 -13.09
N LEU A 495 -32.66 5.47 -13.39
CA LEU A 495 -31.58 6.33 -13.89
C LEU A 495 -31.53 6.32 -15.42
N LYS A 496 -31.63 5.14 -16.02
CA LYS A 496 -31.59 4.95 -17.47
C LYS A 496 -32.48 3.79 -17.88
N MET A 497 -33.28 3.99 -18.92
CA MET A 497 -34.09 2.94 -19.51
C MET A 497 -33.50 2.56 -20.86
N MET A 498 -33.18 1.28 -21.02
CA MET A 498 -32.71 0.67 -22.26
C MET A 498 -33.73 -0.37 -22.72
N LYS A 499 -33.61 -0.84 -23.97
CA LYS A 499 -34.55 -1.83 -24.51
C LYS A 499 -34.44 -3.14 -23.70
N GLY A 500 -35.45 -3.43 -22.88
CA GLY A 500 -35.53 -4.62 -22.04
C GLY A 500 -34.74 -4.59 -20.73
N VAL A 501 -34.06 -3.48 -20.39
CA VAL A 501 -33.32 -3.32 -19.13
C VAL A 501 -33.53 -1.90 -18.59
N THR A 502 -33.80 -1.78 -17.30
CA THR A 502 -33.83 -0.49 -16.60
C THR A 502 -32.77 -0.47 -15.51
N HIS A 503 -31.96 0.58 -15.53
CA HIS A 503 -30.95 0.86 -14.53
C HIS A 503 -31.59 1.64 -13.37
N TYR A 504 -31.58 1.07 -12.17
CA TYR A 504 -32.21 1.63 -10.99
C TYR A 504 -31.21 1.98 -9.89
N LEU A 505 -31.63 2.87 -9.02
CA LEU A 505 -30.95 3.33 -7.82
C LEU A 505 -31.89 3.25 -6.61
N PHE A 506 -31.43 2.75 -5.47
CA PHE A 506 -32.19 2.78 -4.22
C PHE A 506 -31.29 2.75 -2.99
N PRO A 507 -31.72 3.31 -1.85
CA PRO A 507 -30.96 3.29 -0.62
C PRO A 507 -31.07 1.94 0.09
N VAL A 508 -29.99 1.55 0.76
CA VAL A 508 -29.92 0.40 1.64
C VAL A 508 -29.23 0.79 2.94
N THR A 509 -29.62 0.16 4.03
CA THR A 509 -28.89 0.22 5.30
C THR A 509 -28.37 -1.17 5.58
N MET A 510 -27.05 -1.31 5.71
CA MET A 510 -26.39 -2.59 5.89
C MET A 510 -25.44 -2.55 7.09
N GLN A 511 -25.48 -3.60 7.90
CA GLN A 511 -24.63 -3.84 9.05
C GLN A 511 -23.18 -4.14 8.63
N SER A 512 -22.27 -4.09 9.60
CA SER A 512 -20.85 -4.45 9.42
C SER A 512 -20.71 -5.83 8.75
N PHE A 513 -19.94 -5.91 7.67
CA PHE A 513 -19.67 -7.16 6.94
C PHE A 513 -20.94 -7.97 6.61
N GLU A 514 -22.04 -7.28 6.27
CA GLU A 514 -23.31 -7.91 5.96
C GLU A 514 -23.38 -8.34 4.48
N SER A 515 -23.89 -9.54 4.26
CA SER A 515 -24.40 -10.03 2.98
C SER A 515 -25.92 -10.17 3.09
N ALA A 516 -26.69 -9.50 2.22
CA ALA A 516 -28.14 -9.41 2.33
C ALA A 516 -28.84 -9.58 0.98
N VAL A 517 -30.02 -10.19 0.98
CA VAL A 517 -30.86 -10.37 -0.21
C VAL A 517 -32.01 -9.38 -0.20
N TYR A 518 -32.06 -8.56 -1.24
CA TYR A 518 -33.20 -7.70 -1.57
C TYR A 518 -33.99 -8.33 -2.72
N THR A 519 -35.30 -8.11 -2.78
CA THR A 519 -36.14 -8.59 -3.88
C THR A 519 -36.70 -7.40 -4.65
N LEU A 520 -36.30 -7.25 -5.91
CA LEU A 520 -36.74 -6.16 -6.78
C LEU A 520 -38.00 -6.56 -7.54
N GLN A 521 -39.03 -5.72 -7.48
CA GLN A 521 -40.30 -5.94 -8.16
C GLN A 521 -40.65 -4.72 -9.03
N THR A 522 -40.96 -4.99 -10.29
CA THR A 522 -41.48 -3.99 -11.23
C THR A 522 -42.95 -3.74 -10.97
N ALA A 523 -43.40 -2.49 -11.07
CA ALA A 523 -44.80 -2.10 -10.95
C ALA A 523 -45.32 -1.52 -12.27
N GLN A 524 -46.65 -1.62 -12.48
CA GLN A 524 -47.32 -1.01 -13.63
C GLN A 524 -47.65 0.47 -13.41
N GLN A 525 -47.74 0.90 -12.15
CA GLN A 525 -48.05 2.28 -11.75
C GLN A 525 -47.14 2.69 -10.60
N ALA A 526 -47.01 4.00 -10.38
CA ALA A 526 -46.25 4.53 -9.24
C ALA A 526 -46.87 4.06 -7.92
N SER A 527 -46.04 3.57 -7.00
CA SER A 527 -46.50 3.17 -5.67
C SER A 527 -47.05 4.38 -4.87
N PRO A 528 -48.14 4.21 -4.09
CA PRO A 528 -48.69 5.28 -3.26
C PRO A 528 -47.76 5.75 -2.13
N THR A 529 -46.69 5.01 -1.82
CA THR A 529 -45.60 5.33 -0.88
C THR A 529 -44.51 6.24 -1.46
N THR A 530 -44.75 6.93 -2.58
CA THR A 530 -43.80 7.90 -3.14
C THR A 530 -43.43 8.92 -2.06
N MET A 531 -42.16 8.96 -1.61
CA MET A 531 -41.77 9.91 -0.57
C MET A 531 -42.14 11.33 -0.97
N GLN A 532 -42.63 12.09 0.01
CA GLN A 532 -42.70 13.54 -0.10
C GLN A 532 -41.26 14.07 -0.10
N ASN A 533 -40.86 14.83 -1.13
CA ASN A 533 -39.54 15.50 -1.33
C ASN A 533 -38.49 14.73 -2.17
N PRO A 534 -38.66 14.64 -3.51
CA PRO A 534 -37.59 14.20 -4.40
C PRO A 534 -36.40 15.17 -4.37
N VAL A 535 -35.21 14.67 -4.70
CA VAL A 535 -34.04 15.53 -4.97
C VAL A 535 -34.28 16.25 -6.29
N LYS A 536 -34.17 17.57 -6.29
CA LYS A 536 -34.45 18.41 -7.46
C LYS A 536 -33.15 18.92 -8.06
N ALA A 537 -33.12 18.99 -9.38
CA ALA A 537 -32.12 19.71 -10.14
C ALA A 537 -32.80 20.75 -11.03
N GLU A 538 -32.24 21.96 -11.06
CA GLU A 538 -32.55 23.05 -11.97
C GLU A 538 -31.23 23.52 -12.60
N ASP A 539 -31.29 24.43 -13.59
CA ASP A 539 -30.11 24.85 -14.37
C ASP A 539 -28.84 25.12 -13.54
N HIS A 540 -28.96 25.79 -12.40
CA HIS A 540 -27.83 26.13 -11.52
C HIS A 540 -28.01 25.67 -10.07
N THR A 541 -28.99 24.81 -9.78
CA THR A 541 -29.31 24.44 -8.38
C THR A 541 -29.59 22.96 -8.24
N LEU A 542 -29.02 22.34 -7.20
CA LEU A 542 -29.39 21.02 -6.70
C LEU A 542 -30.00 21.19 -5.30
N GLU A 543 -31.12 20.52 -5.02
CA GLU A 543 -31.76 20.56 -3.69
C GLU A 543 -32.16 19.17 -3.21
N SER A 544 -31.68 18.79 -2.03
CA SER A 544 -32.04 17.59 -1.27
C SER A 544 -32.80 17.97 0.01
N ASP A 545 -33.07 16.99 0.86
CA ASP A 545 -33.56 17.20 2.22
C ASP A 545 -32.58 18.02 3.09
N LEU A 546 -31.28 17.78 2.96
CA LEU A 546 -30.24 18.42 3.80
C LEU A 546 -29.67 19.71 3.21
N PHE A 547 -29.42 19.74 1.90
CA PHE A 547 -28.70 20.84 1.25
C PHE A 547 -29.43 21.43 0.06
N ARG A 548 -29.25 22.74 -0.14
CA ARG A 548 -29.40 23.40 -1.45
C ARG A 548 -28.02 23.86 -1.91
N VAL A 549 -27.54 23.32 -3.03
CA VAL A 549 -26.27 23.69 -3.67
C VAL A 549 -26.58 24.58 -4.86
N THR A 550 -25.97 25.76 -4.92
CA THR A 550 -26.13 26.70 -6.04
C THR A 550 -24.80 26.90 -6.75
N LEU A 551 -24.81 26.72 -8.07
CA LEU A 551 -23.68 26.97 -8.95
C LEU A 551 -23.64 28.44 -9.36
N THR A 552 -22.43 29.00 -9.44
CA THR A 552 -22.19 30.30 -10.05
C THR A 552 -22.46 30.26 -11.56
N ALA A 553 -22.52 31.42 -12.21
CA ALA A 553 -22.60 31.50 -13.67
C ALA A 553 -21.39 30.84 -14.37
N GLY A 554 -20.24 30.73 -13.69
CA GLY A 554 -19.04 30.04 -14.17
C GLY A 554 -19.04 28.53 -13.97
N GLY A 555 -20.10 27.96 -13.36
CA GLY A 555 -20.25 26.52 -13.12
C GLY A 555 -19.60 26.02 -11.82
N ASP A 556 -18.89 26.87 -11.08
CA ASP A 556 -18.35 26.53 -9.76
C ASP A 556 -19.46 26.46 -8.70
N ILE A 557 -19.30 25.61 -7.68
CA ILE A 557 -20.18 25.59 -6.51
C ILE A 557 -20.03 26.92 -5.76
N GLY A 558 -21.08 27.74 -5.76
CA GLY A 558 -21.10 29.07 -5.15
C GLY A 558 -21.60 29.06 -3.70
N SER A 559 -22.54 28.18 -3.37
CA SER A 559 -23.18 28.08 -2.06
C SER A 559 -23.52 26.62 -1.74
N ILE A 560 -23.36 26.25 -0.47
CA ILE A 560 -23.90 25.00 0.09
C ILE A 560 -24.77 25.40 1.28
N TRP A 561 -26.03 25.67 1.01
CA TRP A 561 -27.00 26.05 2.03
C TRP A 561 -27.47 24.83 2.81
N ASN A 562 -27.06 24.75 4.08
CA ASN A 562 -27.50 23.75 5.03
C ASN A 562 -28.89 24.09 5.55
N LYS A 563 -29.89 23.29 5.16
CA LYS A 563 -31.30 23.50 5.50
C LYS A 563 -31.57 23.22 6.98
N THR A 564 -30.87 22.25 7.55
CA THR A 564 -31.02 21.86 8.96
C THR A 564 -30.42 22.89 9.90
N LEU A 565 -29.28 23.48 9.54
CA LEU A 565 -28.58 24.50 10.34
C LEU A 565 -28.90 25.94 9.92
N ASN A 566 -29.70 26.12 8.87
CA ASN A 566 -30.14 27.41 8.32
C ASN A 566 -28.96 28.39 8.07
N ARG A 567 -27.91 27.89 7.40
CA ARG A 567 -26.68 28.65 7.12
C ARG A 567 -25.99 28.17 5.85
N ASP A 568 -25.16 29.02 5.26
CA ASP A 568 -24.22 28.62 4.20
C ASP A 568 -22.94 28.04 4.82
N GLU A 569 -22.49 26.92 4.28
CA GLU A 569 -21.25 26.25 4.70
C GLU A 569 -20.01 26.81 3.99
N LEU A 570 -20.20 27.61 2.92
CA LEU A 570 -19.12 28.27 2.19
C LEU A 570 -19.06 29.77 2.48
N LYS A 571 -17.84 30.32 2.59
CA LYS A 571 -17.60 31.78 2.67
C LYS A 571 -17.55 32.43 1.29
N ARG A 572 -17.08 31.67 0.30
CA ARG A 572 -16.93 32.06 -1.10
C ARG A 572 -17.01 30.81 -1.98
N PRO A 573 -17.24 30.94 -3.30
CA PRO A 573 -17.32 29.81 -4.20
C PRO A 573 -16.09 28.90 -4.11
N VAL A 574 -16.30 27.61 -4.35
CA VAL A 574 -15.23 26.61 -4.59
C VAL A 574 -14.51 27.01 -5.88
N ARG A 575 -13.18 26.96 -5.90
CA ARG A 575 -12.38 27.43 -7.05
C ARG A 575 -11.36 26.40 -7.49
N TYR A 576 -11.33 26.10 -8.78
CA TYR A 576 -10.26 25.32 -9.40
C TYR A 576 -9.13 26.26 -9.84
N GLN A 577 -7.91 25.98 -9.36
CA GLN A 577 -6.74 26.84 -9.51
C GLN A 577 -5.68 26.14 -10.35
N PHE A 578 -5.15 26.83 -11.35
CA PHE A 578 -3.94 26.43 -12.07
C PHE A 578 -2.77 27.22 -11.47
N LEU A 579 -1.88 26.55 -10.73
CA LEU A 579 -0.72 27.18 -10.10
C LEU A 579 0.55 26.85 -10.88
N ASN A 580 1.40 27.83 -11.10
CA ASN A 580 2.70 27.65 -11.77
C ASN A 580 3.65 26.79 -10.93
N GLU A 581 4.32 25.82 -11.55
CA GLU A 581 5.28 24.90 -10.90
C GLU A 581 6.60 24.87 -11.68
N PHE A 582 7.63 25.49 -11.11
CA PHE A 582 8.96 25.65 -11.72
C PHE A 582 10.06 25.22 -10.73
N PRO A 583 10.06 23.94 -10.30
CA PRO A 583 11.14 23.42 -9.48
C PRO A 583 12.49 23.55 -10.21
N LEU A 584 13.53 23.90 -9.46
CA LEU A 584 14.87 24.08 -10.02
C LEU A 584 15.57 22.76 -10.32
N LYS A 585 15.26 21.72 -9.54
CA LYS A 585 15.80 20.37 -9.64
C LYS A 585 14.73 19.35 -9.30
N TYR A 586 14.91 18.12 -9.80
CA TYR A 586 14.07 16.96 -9.51
C TYR A 586 12.58 17.29 -9.68
N PRO A 587 12.15 17.62 -10.91
CA PRO A 587 10.85 18.24 -11.14
C PRO A 587 9.68 17.38 -10.66
N ALA A 588 9.73 16.05 -10.79
CA ALA A 588 8.69 15.17 -10.25
C ALA A 588 8.69 15.05 -8.71
N TRP A 589 9.83 15.29 -8.06
CA TRP A 589 9.96 15.16 -6.62
C TRP A 589 9.63 16.46 -5.87
N ASN A 590 9.85 17.61 -6.50
CA ASN A 590 9.90 18.90 -5.83
C ASN A 590 8.74 19.83 -6.19
N MET A 591 8.04 20.31 -5.17
CA MET A 591 7.34 21.61 -5.22
C MET A 591 8.13 22.60 -4.38
N THR A 592 8.15 23.89 -4.76
CA THR A 592 8.92 24.91 -4.03
C THR A 592 8.01 25.85 -3.24
N TRP A 593 8.44 26.26 -2.05
CA TRP A 593 7.71 27.26 -1.27
C TRP A 593 7.50 28.56 -2.06
N LYS A 594 8.52 28.98 -2.83
CA LYS A 594 8.46 30.17 -3.68
C LYS A 594 7.32 30.11 -4.69
N ASP A 595 7.10 28.96 -5.33
CA ASP A 595 5.99 28.78 -6.25
C ASP A 595 4.64 28.72 -5.51
N ARG A 596 4.59 28.03 -4.36
CA ARG A 596 3.37 27.93 -3.54
C ARG A 596 2.84 29.28 -3.04
N GLN A 597 3.70 30.29 -2.90
CA GLN A 597 3.31 31.64 -2.51
C GLN A 597 2.71 32.48 -3.64
N ARG A 598 2.87 32.07 -4.91
CA ARG A 598 2.38 32.85 -6.05
C ARG A 598 0.86 32.74 -6.15
N PRO A 599 0.17 33.79 -6.65
CA PRO A 599 -1.24 33.67 -6.99
C PRO A 599 -1.43 32.63 -8.10
N PRO A 600 -2.63 32.01 -8.21
CA PRO A 600 -2.96 31.16 -9.34
C PRO A 600 -2.70 31.88 -10.68
N LYS A 601 -2.13 31.16 -11.65
CA LYS A 601 -1.93 31.62 -13.03
C LYS A 601 -3.28 31.94 -13.68
N SER A 602 -4.24 31.04 -13.47
CA SER A 602 -5.60 31.11 -14.00
C SER A 602 -6.53 30.23 -13.16
N TYR A 603 -7.82 30.29 -13.48
CA TYR A 603 -8.88 29.46 -12.89
C TYR A 603 -9.70 28.79 -14.00
N LEU A 604 -10.51 27.78 -13.65
CA LEU A 604 -11.42 27.12 -14.59
C LEU A 604 -12.67 27.97 -14.87
N ASP A 605 -12.48 29.15 -15.45
CA ASP A 605 -13.52 30.18 -15.65
C ASP A 605 -14.12 30.21 -17.07
N SER A 606 -13.76 29.25 -17.93
CA SER A 606 -14.37 29.15 -19.26
C SER A 606 -15.88 28.99 -19.15
N LYS A 607 -16.63 29.61 -20.08
CA LYS A 607 -18.09 29.50 -20.13
C LYS A 607 -18.52 28.01 -20.07
N PRO A 608 -19.27 27.59 -19.04
CA PRO A 608 -19.66 26.20 -18.88
C PRO A 608 -20.81 25.82 -19.81
N THR A 609 -20.91 24.53 -20.13
CA THR A 609 -22.17 23.89 -20.49
C THR A 609 -22.68 23.14 -19.27
N ILE A 610 -23.93 23.43 -18.87
CA ILE A 610 -24.56 22.83 -17.69
C ILE A 610 -25.76 22.01 -18.15
N GLU A 611 -25.81 20.75 -17.74
CA GLU A 611 -26.84 19.79 -18.12
C GLU A 611 -27.29 19.01 -16.89
N ILE A 612 -28.59 18.88 -16.67
CA ILE A 612 -29.12 17.96 -15.65
C ILE A 612 -28.95 16.53 -16.19
N LEU A 613 -28.20 15.69 -15.48
CA LEU A 613 -27.98 14.30 -15.88
C LEU A 613 -29.03 13.36 -15.33
N GLU A 614 -29.41 13.55 -14.07
CA GLU A 614 -30.40 12.73 -13.41
C GLU A 614 -31.19 13.56 -12.39
N GLN A 615 -32.45 13.20 -12.19
CA GLN A 615 -33.28 13.72 -11.11
C GLN A 615 -34.24 12.63 -10.66
N GLY A 616 -34.53 12.58 -9.36
CA GLY A 616 -35.46 11.59 -8.84
C GLY A 616 -35.53 11.57 -7.33
N LEU A 617 -36.10 10.49 -6.81
CA LEU A 617 -36.46 10.38 -5.40
C LEU A 617 -35.25 10.43 -4.45
N TRP A 618 -34.13 9.86 -4.88
CA TRP A 618 -32.97 9.59 -4.02
C TRP A 618 -31.77 10.45 -4.39
N ARG A 619 -31.56 10.74 -5.67
CA ARG A 619 -30.38 11.45 -6.16
C ARG A 619 -30.73 12.35 -7.33
N ALA A 620 -30.09 13.51 -7.40
CA ALA A 620 -30.06 14.33 -8.60
C ALA A 620 -28.62 14.77 -8.87
N SER A 621 -28.31 15.03 -10.15
CA SER A 621 -26.98 15.45 -10.56
C SER A 621 -26.98 16.42 -11.74
N ILE A 622 -25.99 17.30 -11.71
CA ILE A 622 -25.69 18.27 -12.76
C ILE A 622 -24.30 17.97 -13.31
N LYS A 623 -24.19 17.92 -14.65
CA LYS A 623 -22.94 17.88 -15.38
C LYS A 623 -22.53 19.29 -15.79
N VAL A 624 -21.28 19.63 -15.50
CA VAL A 624 -20.64 20.89 -15.90
C VAL A 624 -19.46 20.56 -16.81
N THR A 625 -19.51 21.02 -18.06
CA THR A 625 -18.43 20.82 -19.04
C THR A 625 -17.69 22.12 -19.30
N ARG A 626 -16.35 22.11 -19.18
CA ARG A 626 -15.47 23.28 -19.28
C ARG A 626 -14.14 22.94 -19.97
N SER A 627 -13.40 23.96 -20.39
CA SER A 627 -12.06 23.80 -20.97
C SER A 627 -11.14 24.96 -20.58
N ALA A 628 -9.93 24.67 -20.11
CA ALA A 628 -8.93 25.68 -19.78
C ALA A 628 -7.52 25.10 -19.88
N GLU A 629 -6.53 25.95 -20.16
CA GLU A 629 -5.10 25.56 -20.20
C GLU A 629 -4.81 24.37 -21.15
N GLY A 630 -5.58 24.23 -22.24
CA GLY A 630 -5.46 23.13 -23.20
C GLY A 630 -6.07 21.80 -22.75
N SER A 631 -6.69 21.76 -21.57
CA SER A 631 -7.36 20.60 -20.98
C SER A 631 -8.89 20.75 -21.01
N SER A 632 -9.61 19.62 -20.97
CA SER A 632 -11.08 19.59 -20.87
C SER A 632 -11.54 18.89 -19.59
N PHE A 633 -12.63 19.38 -19.02
CA PHE A 633 -13.14 18.99 -17.72
C PHE A 633 -14.63 18.69 -17.83
N VAL A 634 -15.05 17.53 -17.33
CA VAL A 634 -16.45 17.16 -17.12
C VAL A 634 -16.63 16.86 -15.64
N GLN A 635 -17.49 17.62 -14.99
CA GLN A 635 -17.74 17.53 -13.55
C GLN A 635 -19.17 17.10 -13.33
N ILE A 636 -19.38 16.04 -12.54
CA ILE A 636 -20.72 15.60 -12.17
C ILE A 636 -20.91 15.84 -10.68
N ILE A 637 -21.72 16.84 -10.37
CA ILE A 637 -22.05 17.26 -8.99
C ILE A 637 -23.35 16.58 -8.60
N ARG A 638 -23.39 15.87 -7.46
CA ARG A 638 -24.55 15.11 -6.99
C ARG A 638 -24.96 15.46 -5.58
N LEU A 639 -26.27 15.44 -5.35
CA LEU A 639 -26.86 15.40 -4.02
C LEU A 639 -27.70 14.12 -3.86
N THR A 640 -27.62 13.53 -2.68
CA THR A 640 -28.37 12.33 -2.30
C THR A 640 -29.19 12.63 -1.05
N ASN A 641 -30.48 12.26 -1.07
CA ASN A 641 -31.35 12.42 0.10
C ASN A 641 -30.82 11.64 1.30
N GLY A 642 -30.73 12.30 2.46
CA GLY A 642 -30.24 11.75 3.71
C GLY A 642 -28.71 11.58 3.79
N ARG A 643 -27.96 12.03 2.77
CA ARG A 643 -26.49 11.99 2.77
C ARG A 643 -25.93 13.41 2.90
N PRO A 644 -25.16 13.71 3.96
CA PRO A 644 -24.64 15.06 4.19
C PRO A 644 -23.39 15.37 3.35
N VAL A 645 -23.26 14.83 2.14
CA VAL A 645 -22.08 15.02 1.27
C VAL A 645 -22.53 15.57 -0.08
N VAL A 646 -21.83 16.59 -0.57
CA VAL A 646 -21.88 16.98 -1.99
C VAL A 646 -20.83 16.15 -2.71
N ASP A 647 -21.26 15.23 -3.58
CA ASP A 647 -20.36 14.32 -4.29
C ASP A 647 -19.97 14.91 -5.66
N ILE A 648 -18.69 14.79 -6.04
CA ILE A 648 -18.14 15.28 -7.29
C ILE A 648 -17.34 14.15 -7.96
N ASP A 649 -17.70 13.84 -9.20
CA ASP A 649 -16.85 13.07 -10.12
C ASP A 649 -16.25 14.01 -11.16
N GLU A 650 -14.93 13.95 -11.33
CA GLU A 650 -14.16 14.73 -12.30
C GLU A 650 -13.61 13.78 -13.37
N LEU A 651 -14.02 13.99 -14.62
CA LEU A 651 -13.37 13.43 -15.79
C LEU A 651 -12.53 14.54 -16.44
N ILE A 652 -11.21 14.35 -16.45
CA ILE A 652 -10.25 15.35 -16.92
C ILE A 652 -9.45 14.74 -18.08
N VAL A 653 -9.52 15.36 -19.26
CA VAL A 653 -8.53 15.11 -20.32
C VAL A 653 -7.45 16.17 -20.18
N TRP A 654 -6.35 15.76 -19.55
CA TRP A 654 -5.28 16.65 -19.10
C TRP A 654 -4.18 16.81 -20.15
N ARG A 655 -3.86 18.06 -20.49
CA ARG A 655 -2.77 18.46 -21.40
C ARG A 655 -2.04 19.73 -20.94
N SER A 656 -2.32 20.22 -19.74
CA SER A 656 -1.66 21.42 -19.22
C SER A 656 -0.20 21.10 -18.89
N LYS A 657 0.65 22.13 -18.88
CA LYS A 657 2.08 22.04 -18.53
C LYS A 657 2.46 23.04 -17.46
N ASN A 658 3.51 22.74 -16.71
CA ASN A 658 4.14 23.60 -15.70
C ASN A 658 3.16 24.03 -14.60
N ILE A 659 2.23 23.15 -14.24
CA ILE A 659 1.08 23.45 -13.40
C ILE A 659 0.82 22.36 -12.35
N SER A 660 0.44 22.79 -11.13
CA SER A 660 -0.40 22.00 -10.21
C SER A 660 -1.85 22.47 -10.30
N PHE A 661 -2.77 21.53 -10.57
CA PHE A 661 -4.21 21.77 -10.61
C PHE A 661 -4.80 21.44 -9.25
N LYS A 662 -5.45 22.41 -8.62
CA LYS A 662 -5.97 22.26 -7.26
C LYS A 662 -7.41 22.72 -7.15
N VAL A 663 -8.18 22.05 -6.31
CA VAL A 663 -9.47 22.57 -5.85
C VAL A 663 -9.30 23.29 -4.52
N SER A 664 -9.83 24.51 -4.43
CA SER A 664 -9.75 25.38 -3.26
C SER A 664 -11.12 25.60 -2.64
N ILE A 665 -11.24 25.27 -1.37
CA ILE A 665 -12.48 25.35 -0.61
C ILE A 665 -12.31 26.31 0.55
N ALA A 666 -13.28 27.21 0.70
CA ALA A 666 -13.29 28.22 1.73
C ALA A 666 -14.53 28.07 2.62
N PRO A 667 -14.42 27.35 3.75
CA PRO A 667 -15.55 27.19 4.65
C PRO A 667 -16.01 28.55 5.21
N SER A 668 -17.25 28.62 5.68
CA SER A 668 -17.86 29.81 6.30
C SER A 668 -17.26 30.21 7.66
N PHE A 669 -16.15 29.59 8.06
CA PHE A 669 -15.43 29.80 9.32
C PHE A 669 -13.90 29.78 9.11
N SER A 670 -13.14 30.07 10.17
CA SER A 670 -11.69 29.88 10.22
C SER A 670 -11.33 28.87 11.31
N ALA A 671 -10.25 28.14 11.10
CA ALA A 671 -9.67 27.22 12.07
C ALA A 671 -8.19 27.57 12.31
N PRO A 672 -7.58 27.20 13.45
CA PRO A 672 -6.14 27.39 13.65
C PRO A 672 -5.30 26.33 12.92
N THR A 673 -5.82 25.11 12.79
CA THR A 673 -5.17 23.93 12.19
C THR A 673 -6.11 23.21 11.21
N ALA A 674 -5.55 22.33 10.39
CA ALA A 674 -6.29 21.38 9.58
C ALA A 674 -5.85 19.94 9.91
N PHE A 675 -6.76 19.01 9.67
CA PHE A 675 -6.60 17.59 9.95
C PHE A 675 -6.46 16.81 8.65
N TYR A 676 -5.55 15.85 8.62
CA TYR A 676 -5.22 15.06 7.44
C TYR A 676 -5.18 13.59 7.81
N ASP A 677 -5.91 12.78 7.07
CA ASP A 677 -5.86 11.33 7.22
C ASP A 677 -4.51 10.78 6.79
N MET A 678 -3.91 9.92 7.60
CA MET A 678 -2.65 9.21 7.29
C MET A 678 -2.85 7.69 7.31
N GLY A 679 -4.09 7.23 7.08
CA GLY A 679 -4.49 5.82 7.04
C GLY A 679 -4.59 5.12 8.41
N LEU A 680 -3.57 5.26 9.27
CA LEU A 680 -3.57 4.71 10.64
C LEU A 680 -3.83 5.78 11.71
N SER A 681 -3.29 6.99 11.50
CA SER A 681 -3.42 8.14 12.40
C SER A 681 -3.96 9.36 11.67
N VAL A 682 -4.28 10.43 12.41
CA VAL A 682 -4.67 11.73 11.86
C VAL A 682 -3.61 12.77 12.21
N ALA A 683 -3.05 13.44 11.21
CA ALA A 683 -2.08 14.52 11.40
C ALA A 683 -2.79 15.87 11.56
N GLU A 684 -2.35 16.67 12.52
CA GLU A 684 -2.80 18.04 12.72
C GLU A 684 -1.70 19.01 12.26
N ARG A 685 -2.01 19.88 11.29
CA ARG A 685 -1.01 20.76 10.67
C ARG A 685 -1.46 22.23 10.61
N PRO A 686 -0.54 23.20 10.79
CA PRO A 686 -0.85 24.62 10.77
C PRO A 686 -1.09 25.14 9.33
N ILE A 687 -1.24 26.45 9.18
CA ILE A 687 -1.17 27.13 7.88
C ILE A 687 0.22 26.88 7.27
N ASN A 688 0.29 26.83 5.93
CA ASN A 688 1.52 26.60 5.20
C ASN A 688 2.66 27.54 5.65
N GLY A 689 3.87 27.00 5.64
CA GLY A 689 5.10 27.76 5.83
C GLY A 689 6.24 27.18 4.99
N PRO A 690 7.45 27.76 5.03
CA PRO A 690 8.57 27.35 4.17
C PRO A 690 9.04 25.90 4.38
N LYS A 691 8.58 25.23 5.44
CA LYS A 691 8.92 23.84 5.77
C LYS A 691 7.82 22.84 5.44
N LEU A 692 6.56 23.28 5.37
CA LEU A 692 5.37 22.44 5.21
C LEU A 692 4.37 23.23 4.36
N PHE A 693 4.26 22.87 3.08
CA PHE A 693 3.47 23.64 2.10
C PHE A 693 2.79 22.81 1.00
N GLU A 694 3.11 21.52 0.93
CA GLU A 694 2.38 20.44 0.26
C GLU A 694 2.57 19.23 1.16
N MET A 695 1.48 18.60 1.61
CA MET A 695 1.51 17.64 2.70
C MET A 695 0.71 16.40 2.35
N PRO A 696 1.13 15.21 2.82
CA PRO A 696 0.46 13.95 2.52
C PRO A 696 -0.90 13.86 3.23
N GLN A 697 -1.86 13.23 2.56
CA GLN A 697 -3.12 12.77 3.11
C GLN A 697 -3.61 11.53 2.36
N HIS A 698 -4.51 10.76 2.96
CA HIS A 698 -5.08 9.54 2.38
C HIS A 698 -6.48 9.79 1.83
N GLU A 699 -7.51 9.46 2.60
CA GLU A 699 -8.89 9.47 2.10
C GLU A 699 -9.63 10.76 2.41
N TRP A 700 -9.14 11.56 3.36
CA TRP A 700 -9.78 12.82 3.73
C TRP A 700 -8.84 13.85 4.36
N MET A 701 -9.28 15.09 4.32
CA MET A 701 -8.66 16.23 4.99
C MET A 701 -9.73 17.26 5.37
N GLY A 702 -9.55 18.05 6.42
CA GLY A 702 -10.60 18.96 6.86
C GLY A 702 -10.18 20.07 7.81
N MET A 703 -11.04 21.08 7.90
CA MET A 703 -10.94 22.18 8.86
C MET A 703 -12.09 22.07 9.87
N MET A 704 -11.80 22.33 11.15
CA MET A 704 -12.78 22.24 12.23
C MET A 704 -12.63 23.42 13.19
N ALA A 705 -13.75 23.97 13.63
CA ALA A 705 -13.85 24.98 14.67
C ALA A 705 -14.91 24.55 15.71
N PRO A 706 -14.58 23.57 16.59
CA PRO A 706 -15.52 22.97 17.54
C PRO A 706 -16.21 23.98 18.45
N ALA A 707 -15.54 25.07 18.83
CA ALA A 707 -16.11 26.14 19.65
C ALA A 707 -17.34 26.83 19.02
N SER A 708 -17.46 26.76 17.69
CA SER A 708 -18.60 27.30 16.93
C SER A 708 -19.47 26.21 16.29
N ASP A 709 -19.19 24.94 16.61
CA ASP A 709 -19.84 23.76 16.05
C ASP A 709 -19.86 23.76 14.51
N ARG A 710 -18.65 23.92 13.92
CA ARG A 710 -18.45 23.93 12.48
C ARG A 710 -17.28 23.04 12.08
N GLY A 711 -17.47 22.26 11.03
CA GLY A 711 -16.46 21.45 10.39
C GLY A 711 -16.75 21.32 8.89
N LEU A 712 -15.70 21.19 8.11
CA LEU A 712 -15.80 20.86 6.69
C LEU A 712 -14.63 19.92 6.35
N SER A 713 -14.98 18.75 5.81
CA SER A 713 -14.03 17.77 5.33
C SER A 713 -14.14 17.62 3.81
N ILE A 714 -13.00 17.41 3.16
CA ILE A 714 -12.87 16.94 1.78
C ILE A 714 -12.60 15.45 1.88
N ILE A 715 -13.46 14.63 1.27
CA ILE A 715 -13.25 13.18 1.16
C ILE A 715 -12.89 12.85 -0.29
N ASN A 716 -11.96 11.93 -0.53
CA ASN A 716 -11.41 11.65 -1.85
C ASN A 716 -11.06 10.18 -2.05
N SER A 717 -10.76 9.82 -3.31
CA SER A 717 -10.50 8.43 -3.72
C SER A 717 -9.07 8.12 -4.17
N CYS A 718 -8.20 9.11 -4.38
CA CYS A 718 -6.91 8.88 -5.04
C CYS A 718 -5.96 10.09 -5.06
N CYS A 719 -6.33 11.23 -4.47
CA CYS A 719 -5.46 12.39 -4.35
C CYS A 719 -4.72 12.28 -3.02
N TYR A 720 -3.41 12.51 -3.00
CA TYR A 720 -2.61 12.34 -1.78
C TYR A 720 -1.90 13.63 -1.32
N GLY A 721 -1.84 14.65 -2.17
CA GLY A 721 -1.25 15.94 -1.81
C GLY A 721 -2.30 17.00 -1.49
N ALA A 722 -2.00 17.79 -0.47
CA ALA A 722 -2.87 18.86 -0.03
C ALA A 722 -2.09 20.00 0.65
N ASP A 723 -2.68 21.20 0.64
CA ASP A 723 -2.10 22.34 1.32
C ASP A 723 -3.15 23.26 1.98
N ARG A 724 -2.67 24.18 2.80
CA ARG A 724 -3.48 25.13 3.53
C ARG A 724 -2.90 26.55 3.47
N PRO A 725 -3.27 27.36 2.48
CA PRO A 725 -2.63 28.64 2.23
C PRO A 725 -2.95 29.71 3.28
N ASP A 726 -4.12 29.64 3.91
CA ASP A 726 -4.58 30.66 4.86
C ASP A 726 -5.58 30.09 5.90
N ALA A 727 -6.05 30.95 6.81
CA ALA A 727 -6.93 30.57 7.92
C ALA A 727 -8.34 30.14 7.51
N ASN A 728 -8.77 30.45 6.29
CA ASN A 728 -10.12 30.25 5.75
C ASN A 728 -10.11 29.41 4.47
N SER A 729 -9.02 28.72 4.15
CA SER A 729 -8.95 27.94 2.91
C SER A 729 -8.12 26.69 3.07
N ILE A 730 -8.55 25.67 2.35
CA ILE A 730 -7.88 24.39 2.26
C ILE A 730 -7.93 23.93 0.80
N ARG A 731 -6.84 23.32 0.32
CA ARG A 731 -6.70 22.91 -1.08
C ARG A 731 -6.26 21.45 -1.19
N MET A 732 -6.92 20.73 -2.07
CA MET A 732 -6.51 19.40 -2.49
C MET A 732 -5.89 19.48 -3.88
N THR A 733 -4.74 18.84 -4.07
CA THR A 733 -4.07 18.75 -5.37
C THR A 733 -4.68 17.61 -6.16
N LEU A 734 -5.18 17.92 -7.37
CA LEU A 734 -5.82 16.95 -8.26
C LEU A 734 -4.82 16.35 -9.26
N LEU A 735 -3.99 17.20 -9.88
CA LEU A 735 -2.98 16.79 -10.88
C LEU A 735 -1.72 17.66 -10.76
N TYR A 736 -0.56 17.13 -11.11
CA TYR A 736 0.72 17.84 -11.01
C TYR A 736 1.66 17.54 -12.18
N THR A 737 1.81 18.50 -13.09
CA THR A 737 2.72 18.41 -14.25
C THR A 737 3.75 19.54 -14.19
N PRO A 738 4.94 19.32 -13.62
CA PRO A 738 5.95 20.37 -13.41
C PRO A 738 6.67 20.77 -14.70
N HIS A 739 7.31 21.94 -14.69
CA HIS A 739 8.35 22.27 -15.65
C HIS A 739 9.64 21.49 -15.33
N SER A 740 10.41 21.09 -16.34
CA SER A 740 11.76 20.55 -16.15
C SER A 740 12.82 21.51 -16.67
N MET A 741 13.74 21.90 -15.79
CA MET A 741 14.99 22.60 -16.18
C MET A 741 16.14 21.63 -16.47
N GLU A 742 15.94 20.33 -16.23
CA GLU A 742 16.95 19.29 -16.31
C GLU A 742 16.64 18.36 -17.51
N PRO A 743 17.51 18.30 -18.53
CA PRO A 743 17.24 17.54 -19.75
C PRO A 743 16.98 16.05 -19.52
N GLU A 744 17.62 15.45 -18.51
CA GLU A 744 17.42 14.04 -18.12
C GLU A 744 16.00 13.74 -17.61
N TYR A 745 15.29 14.76 -17.12
CA TYR A 745 13.91 14.68 -16.59
C TYR A 745 12.89 15.38 -17.50
N ALA A 746 13.23 15.64 -18.77
CA ALA A 746 12.34 16.34 -19.71
C ALA A 746 10.97 15.65 -19.89
N TYR A 747 10.90 14.33 -19.68
CA TYR A 747 9.65 13.57 -19.70
C TYR A 747 8.65 13.98 -18.59
N ASN A 748 9.09 14.68 -17.52
CA ASN A 748 8.19 15.14 -16.47
C ASN A 748 7.25 16.27 -16.90
N GLU A 749 7.60 17.02 -17.95
CA GLU A 749 6.75 18.10 -18.50
C GLU A 749 5.43 17.60 -19.12
N THR A 750 5.27 16.28 -19.21
CA THR A 750 4.05 15.64 -19.71
C THR A 750 3.58 14.52 -18.79
N GLN A 751 4.07 14.40 -17.54
CA GLN A 751 3.91 13.18 -16.75
C GLN A 751 2.48 12.68 -16.52
N ASP A 752 1.52 13.60 -16.36
CA ASP A 752 0.10 13.28 -16.18
C ASP A 752 -0.74 13.49 -17.45
N TRP A 753 -0.15 13.66 -18.63
CA TRP A 753 -0.93 13.83 -19.84
C TRP A 753 -1.76 12.57 -20.15
N GLY A 754 -3.08 12.76 -20.30
CA GLY A 754 -4.02 11.66 -20.48
C GLY A 754 -5.36 11.92 -19.82
N THR A 755 -6.14 10.85 -19.68
CA THR A 755 -7.49 10.84 -19.12
C THR A 755 -7.44 10.43 -17.66
N HIS A 756 -8.06 11.22 -16.80
CA HIS A 756 -8.13 11.00 -15.36
C HIS A 756 -9.57 11.01 -14.89
N ILE A 757 -9.90 10.06 -14.02
CA ILE A 757 -11.20 9.99 -13.34
C ILE A 757 -10.94 10.10 -11.85
N LEU A 758 -11.29 11.25 -11.27
CA LEU A 758 -11.06 11.55 -9.86
C LEU A 758 -12.42 11.70 -9.16
N ARG A 759 -12.60 11.04 -8.02
CA ARG A 759 -13.84 11.16 -7.23
C ARG A 759 -13.53 11.78 -5.88
N TRP A 760 -14.27 12.82 -5.51
CA TRP A 760 -14.13 13.51 -4.23
C TRP A 760 -15.46 14.15 -3.80
N GLY A 761 -15.50 14.71 -2.60
CA GLY A 761 -16.74 15.24 -2.03
C GLY A 761 -16.49 16.28 -0.94
N ILE A 762 -17.47 17.15 -0.75
CA ILE A 762 -17.48 18.17 0.30
C ILE A 762 -18.45 17.70 1.38
N TYR A 763 -17.94 17.52 2.60
CA TYR A 763 -18.69 17.08 3.77
C TYR A 763 -18.69 18.18 4.84
N PRO A 764 -19.68 19.09 4.84
CA PRO A 764 -19.93 19.99 5.97
C PRO A 764 -20.52 19.21 7.15
N HIS A 765 -20.03 19.46 8.36
CA HIS A 765 -20.47 18.77 9.56
C HIS A 765 -20.38 19.67 10.80
N THR A 766 -20.98 19.18 11.89
CA THR A 766 -20.82 19.72 13.25
C THR A 766 -19.75 18.92 14.00
N GLY A 767 -19.29 19.41 15.15
CA GLY A 767 -18.26 18.77 15.95
C GLY A 767 -16.88 18.63 15.27
N ASP A 768 -16.06 17.70 15.77
CA ASP A 768 -14.79 17.31 15.16
C ASP A 768 -14.96 16.10 14.22
N TRP A 769 -13.88 15.69 13.54
CA TRP A 769 -13.87 14.55 12.63
C TRP A 769 -14.25 13.21 13.28
N ARG A 770 -14.07 13.09 14.62
CA ARG A 770 -14.41 11.87 15.36
C ARG A 770 -15.92 11.76 15.50
N SER A 771 -16.55 12.82 16.03
CA SER A 771 -18.01 12.86 16.20
C SER A 771 -18.75 12.90 14.86
N ALA A 772 -18.14 13.53 13.85
CA ALA A 772 -18.70 13.59 12.49
C ALA A 772 -18.49 12.29 11.70
N GLN A 773 -17.73 11.33 12.22
CA GLN A 773 -17.44 10.08 11.52
C GLN A 773 -16.86 10.31 10.11
N THR A 774 -16.03 11.35 9.92
CA THR A 774 -15.47 11.70 8.60
C THR A 774 -14.80 10.52 7.91
N GLN A 775 -14.07 9.72 8.71
CA GLN A 775 -13.41 8.49 8.28
C GLN A 775 -14.35 7.39 7.78
N ALA A 776 -15.60 7.35 8.25
CA ALA A 776 -16.61 6.42 7.75
C ALA A 776 -17.07 6.84 6.35
N PHE A 777 -17.45 8.11 6.16
CA PHE A 777 -17.83 8.65 4.85
C PHE A 777 -16.69 8.58 3.82
N ALA A 778 -15.44 8.76 4.25
CA ALA A 778 -14.27 8.60 3.40
C ALA A 778 -14.12 7.14 2.92
N ALA A 779 -14.25 6.16 3.83
CA ALA A 779 -14.22 4.75 3.49
C ALA A 779 -15.40 4.33 2.59
N GLU A 780 -16.61 4.85 2.84
CA GLU A 780 -17.79 4.60 2.02
C GLU A 780 -17.61 5.04 0.56
N LYS A 781 -16.89 6.15 0.35
CA LYS A 781 -16.58 6.65 -1.00
C LYS A 781 -15.57 5.79 -1.75
N ASN A 782 -14.68 5.14 -1.02
CA ASN A 782 -13.62 4.29 -1.58
C ASN A 782 -14.07 2.84 -1.79
N GLU A 783 -15.02 2.35 -0.98
CA GLU A 783 -15.57 1.00 -1.07
C GLU A 783 -17.09 1.06 -1.22
N ALA A 784 -17.61 0.86 -2.42
CA ALA A 784 -19.05 0.79 -2.66
C ALA A 784 -19.63 -0.57 -2.22
N ILE A 785 -20.95 -0.61 -1.95
CA ILE A 785 -21.67 -1.87 -1.75
C ILE A 785 -21.64 -2.67 -3.06
N LEU A 786 -21.25 -3.93 -2.97
CA LEU A 786 -21.22 -4.82 -4.14
C LEU A 786 -22.61 -5.43 -4.34
N ALA A 787 -23.05 -5.51 -5.59
CA ALA A 787 -24.34 -6.08 -5.96
C ALA A 787 -24.18 -7.20 -7.00
N PHE A 788 -24.90 -8.30 -6.82
CA PHE A 788 -24.87 -9.46 -7.70
C PHE A 788 -26.27 -10.03 -7.93
N HIS A 789 -26.54 -10.46 -9.17
CA HIS A 789 -27.68 -11.33 -9.46
C HIS A 789 -27.32 -12.78 -9.12
N PRO A 790 -28.12 -13.47 -8.28
CA PRO A 790 -27.94 -14.90 -8.06
C PRO A 790 -28.21 -15.66 -9.36
N ALA A 791 -27.32 -16.56 -9.77
CA ALA A 791 -27.59 -17.40 -10.96
C ALA A 791 -28.73 -18.40 -10.73
N VAL A 792 -28.94 -18.83 -9.48
CA VAL A 792 -30.02 -19.72 -9.08
C VAL A 792 -30.69 -19.15 -7.84
N THR A 793 -32.01 -19.03 -7.86
CA THR A 793 -32.80 -18.66 -6.68
C THR A 793 -33.19 -19.91 -5.90
N ALA A 794 -32.87 -19.93 -4.61
CA ALA A 794 -33.12 -21.06 -3.74
C ALA A 794 -33.29 -20.60 -2.28
N LYS A 795 -33.90 -21.47 -1.46
CA LYS A 795 -33.88 -21.28 -0.01
C LYS A 795 -32.48 -21.59 0.51
N GLY A 796 -31.94 -20.68 1.31
CA GLY A 796 -30.61 -20.80 1.91
C GLY A 796 -30.67 -20.88 3.45
N PRO A 797 -29.75 -21.63 4.08
CA PRO A 797 -29.72 -21.86 5.53
C PRO A 797 -29.30 -20.63 6.35
N LEU A 798 -28.71 -19.61 5.72
CA LEU A 798 -28.32 -18.38 6.42
C LEU A 798 -29.51 -17.45 6.66
N GLY A 799 -30.61 -17.61 5.91
CA GLY A 799 -31.71 -16.65 5.84
C GLY A 799 -31.42 -15.57 4.80
N LYS A 800 -32.21 -14.48 4.78
CA LYS A 800 -32.04 -13.37 3.83
C LYS A 800 -30.86 -12.44 4.15
N SER A 801 -30.25 -12.55 5.32
CA SER A 801 -29.12 -11.72 5.72
C SER A 801 -28.14 -12.49 6.60
N PHE A 802 -26.85 -12.19 6.45
CA PHE A 802 -25.76 -12.69 7.27
C PHE A 802 -24.71 -11.58 7.48
N SER A 803 -24.47 -11.18 8.73
CA SER A 803 -23.36 -10.30 9.11
C SER A 803 -22.27 -11.11 9.81
N LEU A 804 -21.03 -11.02 9.33
CA LEU A 804 -19.91 -11.82 9.84
C LEU A 804 -19.53 -11.45 11.28
N ALA A 805 -19.21 -10.18 11.49
CA ALA A 805 -18.70 -9.68 12.75
C ALA A 805 -18.88 -8.16 12.84
N ARG A 806 -18.91 -7.66 14.08
CA ARG A 806 -18.92 -6.23 14.42
C ARG A 806 -17.88 -5.98 15.50
N ALA A 807 -17.20 -4.84 15.42
CA ALA A 807 -16.36 -4.34 16.49
C ALA A 807 -16.98 -3.08 17.13
N ILE A 808 -16.79 -2.95 18.44
CA ILE A 808 -17.07 -1.74 19.23
C ILE A 808 -15.77 -1.30 19.87
N GLY A 809 -15.47 0.00 19.86
CA GLY A 809 -14.21 0.55 20.38
C GLY A 809 -12.99 0.33 19.47
N ALA A 810 -13.17 -0.34 18.34
CA ALA A 810 -12.18 -0.49 17.28
C ALA A 810 -12.90 -0.67 15.92
N GLN A 811 -12.18 -0.48 14.82
CA GLN A 811 -12.60 -0.88 13.49
C GLN A 811 -11.87 -2.18 13.09
N ILE A 812 -12.57 -3.09 12.42
CA ILE A 812 -11.92 -4.23 11.76
C ILE A 812 -11.37 -3.74 10.42
N ARG A 813 -10.04 -3.65 10.30
CA ARG A 813 -9.32 -3.19 9.10
C ARG A 813 -9.20 -4.29 8.05
N ALA A 814 -8.93 -5.52 8.48
CA ALA A 814 -8.77 -6.67 7.59
C ALA A 814 -9.34 -7.95 8.21
N VAL A 815 -9.93 -8.79 7.36
CA VAL A 815 -10.33 -10.16 7.67
C VAL A 815 -9.82 -11.06 6.55
N LYS A 816 -9.01 -12.06 6.88
CA LYS A 816 -8.37 -12.95 5.90
C LYS A 816 -8.11 -14.34 6.49
N GLY A 817 -7.74 -15.30 5.64
CA GLY A 817 -7.17 -16.58 6.10
C GLY A 817 -5.73 -16.39 6.61
N LEU A 818 -5.28 -17.25 7.50
CA LEU A 818 -3.92 -17.25 8.04
C LEU A 818 -2.87 -17.61 6.95
N GLU A 819 -1.84 -16.78 6.71
CA GLU A 819 -0.82 -17.07 5.68
C GLU A 819 0.09 -18.23 6.07
N ARG A 820 0.31 -18.36 7.38
CA ARG A 820 1.16 -19.39 7.97
C ARG A 820 0.47 -20.76 8.04
N ASP A 821 -0.74 -20.89 7.48
CA ASP A 821 -1.53 -22.13 7.41
C ASP A 821 -1.44 -22.79 6.01
N GLU A 822 -0.24 -22.83 5.41
CA GLU A 822 -0.02 -23.29 4.02
C GLU A 822 -0.36 -24.77 3.77
N LYS A 823 -0.69 -25.55 4.80
CA LYS A 823 -0.94 -27.00 4.71
C LYS A 823 -2.40 -27.39 4.96
N ARG A 824 -3.33 -26.44 5.00
CA ARG A 824 -4.73 -26.75 5.26
C ARG A 824 -5.38 -27.37 4.01
N GLU A 825 -5.76 -28.63 4.11
CA GLU A 825 -6.51 -29.33 3.06
C GLU A 825 -8.03 -29.02 3.19
N PRO A 826 -8.80 -29.09 2.08
CA PRO A 826 -10.25 -28.97 2.14
C PRO A 826 -10.86 -30.00 3.10
N GLY A 827 -11.67 -29.54 4.07
CA GLY A 827 -12.29 -30.40 5.07
C GLY A 827 -11.56 -30.49 6.42
N ASP A 828 -10.35 -29.95 6.53
CA ASP A 828 -9.67 -29.81 7.83
C ASP A 828 -10.42 -28.80 8.73
N SER A 829 -10.76 -29.22 9.96
CA SER A 829 -11.27 -28.34 11.01
C SER A 829 -10.20 -28.15 12.10
N PRO A 830 -9.87 -26.91 12.52
CA PRO A 830 -10.54 -25.61 12.24
C PRO A 830 -9.84 -24.68 11.21
N LEU A 831 -10.61 -23.82 10.52
CA LEU A 831 -10.09 -22.68 9.71
C LEU A 831 -9.58 -21.57 10.63
N SER A 832 -8.37 -21.07 10.41
CA SER A 832 -7.85 -19.91 11.14
C SER A 832 -8.04 -18.61 10.35
N LEU A 833 -8.87 -17.71 10.90
CA LEU A 833 -9.10 -16.37 10.35
C LEU A 833 -8.29 -15.34 11.13
N VAL A 834 -7.68 -14.40 10.42
CA VAL A 834 -6.99 -13.24 10.99
C VAL A 834 -7.94 -12.06 10.99
N PHE A 835 -8.16 -11.46 12.16
CA PHE A 835 -8.86 -10.18 12.33
C PHE A 835 -7.85 -9.12 12.75
N ARG A 836 -7.64 -8.10 11.90
CA ARG A 836 -6.82 -6.96 12.25
C ARG A 836 -7.69 -5.79 12.68
N LEU A 837 -7.48 -5.32 13.89
CA LEU A 837 -8.23 -4.23 14.52
C LEU A 837 -7.39 -2.96 14.56
N GLN A 838 -8.07 -1.83 14.48
CA GLN A 838 -7.48 -0.50 14.59
C GLN A 838 -8.34 0.40 15.47
N GLU A 839 -7.70 1.16 16.35
CA GLU A 839 -8.31 2.33 17.01
C GLU A 839 -8.21 3.53 16.06
N ARG A 840 -9.31 4.22 15.76
CA ARG A 840 -9.33 5.27 14.74
C ARG A 840 -9.50 6.68 15.29
N LEU A 841 -9.99 6.82 16.51
CA LEU A 841 -10.40 8.08 17.11
C LEU A 841 -9.25 8.74 17.89
N GLY A 842 -8.05 8.16 17.90
CA GLY A 842 -6.91 8.70 18.63
C GLY A 842 -7.14 8.70 20.14
N LYS A 843 -7.88 7.72 20.65
CA LYS A 843 -8.18 7.56 22.07
C LYS A 843 -8.10 6.09 22.46
N ALA A 844 -7.21 5.78 23.39
CA ALA A 844 -7.14 4.46 23.98
C ALA A 844 -8.48 4.09 24.62
N GLN A 845 -9.02 2.93 24.29
CA GLN A 845 -10.33 2.50 24.75
C GLN A 845 -10.48 0.99 24.77
N GLY A 846 -11.48 0.53 25.52
CA GLY A 846 -11.87 -0.86 25.50
C GLY A 846 -12.44 -1.26 24.14
N PHE A 847 -12.14 -2.46 23.65
CA PHE A 847 -12.75 -2.99 22.43
C PHE A 847 -13.44 -4.34 22.66
N ASN A 848 -14.43 -4.64 21.82
CA ASN A 848 -15.10 -5.93 21.77
C ASN A 848 -15.37 -6.29 20.30
N VAL A 849 -15.01 -7.50 19.90
CA VAL A 849 -15.38 -8.08 18.61
C VAL A 849 -16.45 -9.14 18.85
N THR A 850 -17.64 -8.88 18.33
CA THR A 850 -18.77 -9.82 18.36
C THR A 850 -18.92 -10.47 16.99
N MET A 851 -18.76 -11.79 16.93
CA MET A 851 -19.04 -12.59 15.73
C MET A 851 -20.51 -12.98 15.67
N ASN A 852 -20.98 -13.34 14.47
CA ASN A 852 -22.32 -13.92 14.31
C ASN A 852 -22.54 -15.11 15.25
N SER A 853 -23.75 -15.26 15.80
CA SER A 853 -24.07 -16.38 16.70
C SER A 853 -23.97 -17.76 16.04
N LYS A 854 -24.01 -17.82 14.70
CA LYS A 854 -23.79 -19.04 13.92
C LYS A 854 -22.30 -19.42 13.79
N VAL A 855 -21.38 -18.52 14.11
CA VAL A 855 -19.93 -18.76 14.03
C VAL A 855 -19.44 -19.40 15.32
N MET A 856 -18.95 -20.64 15.21
CA MET A 856 -18.25 -21.29 16.32
C MET A 856 -16.77 -20.90 16.29
N ALA A 857 -16.34 -20.14 17.29
CA ALA A 857 -14.95 -19.71 17.47
C ALA A 857 -14.32 -20.38 18.71
N PRO A 858 -13.89 -21.66 18.62
CA PRO A 858 -13.36 -22.41 19.77
C PRO A 858 -12.11 -21.79 20.42
N THR A 859 -11.29 -21.07 19.66
CA THR A 859 -10.06 -20.43 20.17
C THR A 859 -9.82 -19.09 19.52
N VAL A 860 -9.40 -18.12 20.33
CA VAL A 860 -8.95 -16.79 19.91
C VAL A 860 -7.60 -16.54 20.56
N ARG A 861 -6.60 -16.16 19.76
CA ARG A 861 -5.28 -15.77 20.27
C ARG A 861 -4.80 -14.48 19.64
N SER A 862 -4.02 -13.71 20.39
CA SER A 862 -3.41 -12.47 19.88
C SER A 862 -2.07 -12.78 19.21
N VAL A 863 -1.83 -12.17 18.05
CA VAL A 863 -0.56 -12.26 17.30
C VAL A 863 -0.09 -10.90 16.80
N ASN A 864 1.16 -10.82 16.39
CA ASN A 864 1.74 -9.62 15.82
C ASN A 864 1.31 -9.46 14.35
N GLY A 865 1.74 -8.38 13.69
CA GLY A 865 1.45 -8.07 12.29
C GLY A 865 2.02 -9.09 11.28
N GLN A 866 2.99 -9.91 11.71
CA GLN A 866 3.55 -11.03 10.94
C GLN A 866 2.87 -12.37 11.25
N GLU A 867 1.76 -12.35 12.00
CA GLU A 867 0.97 -13.52 12.39
C GLU A 867 1.73 -14.49 13.32
N LEU A 868 2.75 -13.99 14.02
CA LEU A 868 3.55 -14.74 14.99
C LEU A 868 3.06 -14.49 16.43
N ASP A 869 3.15 -15.52 17.26
CA ASP A 869 2.98 -15.39 18.71
C ASP A 869 4.12 -14.54 19.28
N PHE A 870 3.80 -13.64 20.20
CA PHE A 870 4.78 -12.69 20.77
C PHE A 870 4.89 -12.79 22.30
N GLY A 871 4.66 -13.98 22.87
CA GLY A 871 4.79 -14.28 24.31
C GLY A 871 3.46 -14.27 25.07
N THR A 872 3.46 -14.87 26.28
CA THR A 872 2.27 -15.34 27.03
C THR A 872 1.40 -14.28 27.73
N SER A 873 1.48 -12.98 27.42
CA SER A 873 0.84 -11.94 28.26
C SER A 873 -0.47 -11.31 27.76
N HIS A 874 -1.01 -11.65 26.58
CA HIS A 874 -2.11 -10.85 26.01
C HIS A 874 -3.33 -11.61 25.49
N GLU A 875 -3.69 -12.75 26.10
CA GLU A 875 -5.06 -13.29 25.98
C GLU A 875 -6.13 -12.38 26.64
N THR A 876 -5.75 -11.22 27.19
CA THR A 876 -6.63 -10.39 28.02
C THR A 876 -6.47 -8.87 27.84
N GLU A 877 -5.84 -8.36 26.79
CA GLU A 877 -5.85 -6.91 26.57
C GLU A 877 -7.18 -6.45 25.99
N SER A 878 -8.07 -6.03 26.88
CA SER A 878 -9.35 -5.43 26.53
C SER A 878 -9.23 -4.02 25.97
N ILE A 879 -8.02 -3.42 25.97
CA ILE A 879 -7.75 -2.04 25.55
C ILE A 879 -6.92 -2.03 24.28
N ILE A 880 -7.34 -1.24 23.30
CA ILE A 880 -6.52 -0.88 22.14
C ILE A 880 -5.98 0.55 22.36
N PRO A 881 -4.66 0.80 22.23
CA PRO A 881 -4.09 2.14 22.34
C PRO A 881 -4.67 3.11 21.32
N ALA A 882 -4.56 4.42 21.57
CA ALA A 882 -4.91 5.44 20.59
C ALA A 882 -4.18 5.17 19.27
N PHE A 883 -4.87 5.15 18.12
CA PHE A 883 -4.27 4.78 16.82
C PHE A 883 -3.54 3.43 16.77
N GLY A 884 -3.72 2.57 17.78
CA GLY A 884 -3.03 1.29 17.90
C GLY A 884 -3.63 0.20 17.01
N LEU A 885 -2.83 -0.85 16.81
CA LEU A 885 -3.22 -2.06 16.10
C LEU A 885 -3.34 -3.25 17.07
N ARG A 886 -4.25 -4.17 16.75
CA ARG A 886 -4.31 -5.52 17.35
C ARG A 886 -4.56 -6.54 16.25
N THR A 887 -4.03 -7.74 16.37
CA THR A 887 -4.30 -8.83 15.42
C THR A 887 -4.68 -10.08 16.19
N LEU A 888 -5.84 -10.63 15.84
CA LEU A 888 -6.41 -11.82 16.46
C LEU A 888 -6.44 -12.95 15.43
N ILE A 889 -6.03 -14.14 15.84
CA ILE A 889 -6.31 -15.36 15.10
C ILE A 889 -7.49 -16.06 15.77
N VAL A 890 -8.54 -16.26 14.99
CA VAL A 890 -9.77 -16.92 15.39
C VAL A 890 -9.83 -18.25 14.64
N SER A 891 -9.71 -19.36 15.37
CA SER A 891 -9.99 -20.67 14.78
C SER A 891 -11.49 -20.89 14.77
N THR A 892 -12.01 -21.37 13.64
CA THR A 892 -13.44 -21.47 13.37
C THR A 892 -13.82 -22.83 12.81
N LYS A 893 -15.10 -23.19 12.94
CA LYS A 893 -15.69 -24.33 12.23
C LYS A 893 -16.65 -23.84 11.14
N PRO A 894 -16.84 -24.61 10.06
CA PRO A 894 -17.80 -24.27 9.03
C PRO A 894 -19.21 -24.11 9.60
N ILE A 895 -19.93 -23.08 9.18
CA ILE A 895 -21.30 -22.81 9.66
C ILE A 895 -22.29 -23.82 9.06
N VAL A 896 -22.20 -24.01 7.75
CA VAL A 896 -23.02 -24.92 6.97
C VAL A 896 -22.06 -25.72 6.09
N PRO A 897 -21.44 -26.80 6.60
CA PRO A 897 -20.58 -27.64 5.79
C PRO A 897 -21.32 -28.08 4.54
N GLN A 898 -20.88 -27.60 3.38
CA GLN A 898 -21.40 -28.03 2.09
C GLN A 898 -20.40 -29.00 1.49
N THR A 899 -20.89 -30.07 0.88
CA THR A 899 -20.07 -30.82 -0.07
C THR A 899 -19.83 -29.93 -1.28
N ARG A 900 -18.66 -29.29 -1.35
CA ARG A 900 -18.30 -28.48 -2.52
C ARG A 900 -18.37 -29.34 -3.79
N PRO A 901 -18.78 -28.77 -4.93
CA PRO A 901 -18.84 -29.49 -6.18
C PRO A 901 -17.48 -30.12 -6.51
N ILE A 902 -17.48 -31.43 -6.74
CA ILE A 902 -16.28 -32.12 -7.20
C ILE A 902 -16.03 -31.69 -8.64
N SER A 903 -14.89 -31.04 -8.88
CA SER A 903 -14.43 -30.80 -10.23
C SER A 903 -14.04 -32.13 -10.86
N VAL A 904 -14.63 -32.44 -12.02
CA VAL A 904 -14.35 -33.66 -12.79
C VAL A 904 -13.46 -33.28 -13.98
N PRO A 905 -12.17 -33.65 -13.98
CA PRO A 905 -11.28 -33.34 -15.10
C PRO A 905 -11.78 -33.93 -16.41
N ILE A 906 -11.73 -33.15 -17.48
CA ILE A 906 -11.98 -33.62 -18.84
C ILE A 906 -10.66 -34.14 -19.39
N LYS A 907 -10.63 -35.42 -19.78
CA LYS A 907 -9.44 -36.01 -20.40
C LYS A 907 -9.23 -35.42 -21.81
N LEU A 908 -8.21 -34.58 -21.95
CA LEU A 908 -7.83 -33.98 -23.22
C LEU A 908 -6.83 -34.88 -23.97
N ALA A 909 -7.03 -35.04 -25.28
CA ALA A 909 -6.05 -35.68 -26.16
C ALA A 909 -4.97 -34.65 -26.58
N LEU A 910 -4.09 -34.31 -25.63
CA LEU A 910 -3.03 -33.31 -25.81
C LEU A 910 -2.19 -33.61 -27.07
N ASN A 911 -1.92 -32.58 -27.88
CA ASN A 911 -1.32 -32.73 -29.20
C ASN A 911 -0.30 -31.63 -29.56
N ALA A 912 0.05 -30.78 -28.58
CA ALA A 912 1.03 -29.71 -28.72
C ALA A 912 1.82 -29.51 -27.42
N LYS A 913 3.00 -28.92 -27.54
CA LYS A 913 3.87 -28.48 -26.46
C LYS A 913 3.87 -26.95 -26.36
N ALA A 914 3.40 -26.39 -25.25
CA ALA A 914 3.38 -24.95 -24.99
C ALA A 914 4.38 -24.54 -23.89
N PHE A 915 4.77 -25.48 -23.04
CA PHE A 915 5.66 -25.24 -21.90
C PHE A 915 7.06 -25.79 -22.16
N THR A 916 8.06 -25.14 -21.59
CA THR A 916 9.44 -25.66 -21.57
C THR A 916 10.01 -25.63 -20.15
N ASP A 917 10.93 -26.53 -19.87
CA ASP A 917 11.69 -26.57 -18.61
C ASP A 917 12.83 -25.54 -18.62
N ARG A 918 13.45 -25.31 -17.45
CA ARG A 918 14.62 -24.43 -17.29
C ARG A 918 15.77 -24.74 -18.27
N ASN A 919 15.92 -26.01 -18.65
CA ASN A 919 16.97 -26.48 -19.55
C ASN A 919 16.59 -26.42 -21.03
N ARG A 920 15.32 -26.15 -21.36
CA ARG A 920 14.77 -26.14 -22.72
C ARG A 920 15.10 -27.44 -23.44
N THR A 921 14.91 -28.55 -22.74
CA THR A 921 15.18 -29.90 -23.23
C THR A 921 14.37 -30.22 -24.50
N PHE A 922 13.26 -29.50 -24.71
CA PHE A 922 12.38 -29.62 -25.88
C PHE A 922 11.98 -28.24 -26.42
N LYS A 923 11.55 -28.20 -27.69
CA LYS A 923 11.01 -26.98 -28.32
C LYS A 923 9.49 -26.93 -28.16
N ALA A 924 8.97 -25.73 -27.91
CA ALA A 924 7.53 -25.49 -27.94
C ALA A 924 7.00 -25.42 -29.39
N ASP A 925 5.78 -25.91 -29.58
CA ASP A 925 5.04 -25.87 -30.84
C ASP A 925 4.36 -24.52 -31.09
N ILE A 926 4.26 -23.67 -30.07
CA ILE A 926 3.68 -22.33 -30.18
C ILE A 926 4.71 -21.32 -30.70
N LEU A 927 4.25 -20.35 -31.49
CA LEU A 927 5.07 -19.24 -32.00
C LEU A 927 6.42 -19.67 -32.61
N GLN A 928 6.45 -20.82 -33.30
CA GLN A 928 7.66 -21.41 -33.91
C GLN A 928 8.79 -21.69 -32.88
N GLY A 929 8.43 -21.97 -31.63
CA GLY A 929 9.38 -22.22 -30.54
C GLY A 929 10.14 -20.97 -30.06
N LYS A 930 9.72 -19.77 -30.49
CA LYS A 930 10.38 -18.51 -30.11
C LYS A 930 10.05 -18.07 -28.69
N ILE A 931 8.84 -18.38 -28.23
CA ILE A 931 8.31 -18.01 -26.92
C ILE A 931 7.53 -19.20 -26.38
N SER A 932 7.68 -19.51 -25.10
CA SER A 932 6.94 -20.57 -24.41
C SER A 932 6.70 -20.22 -22.95
N PHE A 933 5.77 -20.93 -22.31
CA PHE A 933 5.54 -20.81 -20.88
C PHE A 933 6.68 -21.50 -20.09
N PRO A 934 7.17 -20.90 -19.00
CA PRO A 934 8.12 -21.54 -18.09
C PRO A 934 7.38 -22.54 -17.18
N SER A 935 7.58 -23.85 -17.40
CA SER A 935 6.90 -24.90 -16.61
C SER A 935 7.17 -24.80 -15.11
N GLU A 936 8.34 -24.30 -14.70
CA GLU A 936 8.70 -24.10 -13.30
C GLU A 936 7.93 -22.97 -12.60
N ALA A 937 7.26 -22.10 -13.35
CA ALA A 937 6.47 -21.00 -12.79
C ALA A 937 5.02 -21.42 -12.48
N TYR A 938 4.62 -22.62 -12.92
CA TYR A 938 3.27 -23.13 -12.78
C TYR A 938 3.28 -24.42 -11.94
N PRO A 939 2.41 -24.53 -10.92
CA PRO A 939 2.30 -25.75 -10.15
C PRO A 939 1.68 -26.88 -10.98
N ALA A 940 1.88 -28.12 -10.54
CA ALA A 940 1.30 -29.30 -11.18
C ALA A 940 -0.24 -29.37 -11.07
N HIS A 941 -0.81 -28.64 -10.10
CA HIS A 941 -2.25 -28.51 -9.88
C HIS A 941 -2.56 -27.04 -9.62
N ILE A 942 -3.63 -26.55 -10.24
CA ILE A 942 -4.15 -25.20 -9.99
C ILE A 942 -5.60 -25.35 -9.58
N THR A 943 -5.96 -24.76 -8.45
CA THR A 943 -7.36 -24.56 -8.08
C THR A 943 -7.69 -23.09 -8.29
N ASP A 944 -8.61 -22.80 -9.20
CA ASP A 944 -9.14 -21.45 -9.41
C ASP A 944 -10.65 -21.48 -9.36
N GLN A 945 -11.25 -20.60 -8.55
CA GLN A 945 -12.70 -20.55 -8.33
C GLN A 945 -13.31 -21.92 -7.93
N ASP A 946 -12.64 -22.64 -7.03
CA ASP A 946 -12.98 -24.01 -6.62
C ASP A 946 -13.02 -25.04 -7.75
N VAL A 947 -12.37 -24.72 -8.87
CA VAL A 947 -12.19 -25.64 -9.98
C VAL A 947 -10.75 -26.12 -10.02
N ASP A 948 -10.59 -27.43 -9.87
CA ASP A 948 -9.29 -28.09 -9.95
C ASP A 948 -8.91 -28.36 -11.40
N PHE A 949 -7.71 -27.93 -11.77
CA PHE A 949 -7.07 -28.18 -13.05
C PHE A 949 -5.82 -29.03 -12.84
N ASP A 950 -5.73 -30.15 -13.57
CA ASP A 950 -4.56 -31.00 -13.59
C ASP A 950 -3.59 -30.54 -14.68
N LEU A 951 -2.45 -30.00 -14.26
CA LEU A 951 -1.39 -29.50 -15.15
C LEU A 951 -0.15 -30.40 -15.11
N ARG A 952 -0.20 -31.61 -14.54
CA ARG A 952 0.98 -32.49 -14.44
C ARG A 952 1.69 -32.74 -15.77
N ALA A 953 0.96 -32.69 -16.89
CA ALA A 953 1.52 -32.82 -18.23
C ALA A 953 2.56 -31.74 -18.57
N ILE A 954 2.47 -30.53 -18.00
CA ILE A 954 3.45 -29.44 -18.26
C ILE A 954 4.85 -29.79 -17.75
N GLN A 955 4.94 -30.69 -16.76
CA GLN A 955 6.20 -31.15 -16.17
C GLN A 955 6.80 -32.35 -16.94
N ALA A 956 6.06 -32.93 -17.89
CA ALA A 956 6.52 -34.06 -18.70
C ALA A 956 7.15 -33.60 -20.03
N SER A 957 7.90 -34.48 -20.69
CA SER A 957 8.51 -34.20 -22.00
C SER A 957 7.52 -34.22 -23.18
N GLY A 958 6.38 -34.92 -23.02
CA GLY A 958 5.36 -35.07 -24.05
C GLY A 958 4.47 -33.83 -24.22
N PRO A 959 3.44 -33.93 -25.08
CA PRO A 959 2.43 -32.88 -25.25
C PRO A 959 1.80 -32.48 -23.92
N ASP A 960 1.64 -31.18 -23.72
CA ASP A 960 1.10 -30.57 -22.50
C ASP A 960 -0.13 -29.70 -22.75
N SER A 961 -0.48 -29.48 -24.02
CA SER A 961 -1.59 -28.64 -24.43
C SER A 961 -2.35 -29.28 -25.60
N LEU A 962 -3.63 -28.97 -25.69
CA LEU A 962 -4.50 -29.31 -26.81
C LEU A 962 -4.66 -28.09 -27.72
N LYS A 963 -4.08 -28.16 -28.93
CA LYS A 963 -4.36 -27.24 -30.02
C LYS A 963 -5.74 -27.54 -30.63
N ALA A 964 -6.60 -26.54 -30.70
CA ALA A 964 -7.94 -26.69 -31.27
C ALA A 964 -7.87 -26.99 -32.79
N LYS A 965 -8.55 -28.05 -33.21
CA LYS A 965 -8.61 -28.59 -34.58
C LYS A 965 -9.99 -29.20 -34.90
N GLY A 966 -11.05 -28.65 -34.30
CA GLY A 966 -12.42 -29.17 -34.49
C GLY A 966 -12.77 -30.40 -33.63
N GLN A 967 -12.04 -30.68 -32.55
CA GLN A 967 -12.28 -31.88 -31.73
C GLN A 967 -13.61 -31.80 -30.98
N THR A 968 -14.26 -32.95 -30.83
CA THR A 968 -15.49 -33.12 -30.06
C THR A 968 -15.26 -34.06 -28.88
N PHE A 969 -15.74 -33.66 -27.70
CA PHE A 969 -15.62 -34.38 -26.43
C PHE A 969 -17.00 -34.66 -25.86
N ALA A 970 -17.25 -35.89 -25.43
CA ALA A 970 -18.34 -36.18 -24.52
C ALA A 970 -17.95 -35.69 -23.12
N LEU A 971 -18.86 -34.97 -22.47
CA LEU A 971 -18.65 -34.39 -21.15
C LEU A 971 -18.89 -35.46 -20.06
N PRO A 972 -17.91 -35.73 -19.17
CA PRO A 972 -17.97 -36.85 -18.22
C PRO A 972 -18.98 -36.69 -17.08
N ALA A 973 -19.51 -35.49 -16.89
CA ALA A 973 -20.43 -35.15 -15.81
C ALA A 973 -21.35 -34.00 -16.23
N GLN A 974 -22.38 -33.76 -15.42
CA GLN A 974 -23.24 -32.57 -15.51
C GLN A 974 -22.59 -31.40 -14.76
N GLY A 975 -22.55 -30.23 -15.39
CA GLY A 975 -22.01 -28.99 -14.83
C GLY A 975 -21.46 -28.06 -15.90
N ALA A 976 -21.09 -26.84 -15.50
CA ALA A 976 -20.42 -25.89 -16.38
C ALA A 976 -19.05 -26.43 -16.81
N VAL A 977 -18.64 -26.09 -18.04
CA VAL A 977 -17.33 -26.48 -18.58
C VAL A 977 -16.34 -25.36 -18.32
N HIS A 978 -15.28 -25.69 -17.58
CA HIS A 978 -14.22 -24.77 -17.24
C HIS A 978 -12.97 -25.11 -18.04
N LEU A 979 -12.40 -24.11 -18.72
CA LEU A 979 -11.19 -24.26 -19.52
C LEU A 979 -10.09 -23.35 -18.97
N LEU A 980 -8.92 -23.92 -18.73
CA LEU A 980 -7.69 -23.16 -18.56
C LEU A 980 -6.96 -23.15 -19.91
N ALA A 981 -6.99 -22.01 -20.59
CA ALA A 981 -6.64 -21.91 -22.00
C ALA A 981 -5.96 -20.58 -22.34
N PHE A 982 -5.41 -20.49 -23.54
CA PHE A 982 -4.73 -19.29 -24.02
C PHE A 982 -4.79 -19.15 -25.55
N GLY A 983 -4.68 -17.91 -26.04
CA GLY A 983 -4.63 -17.58 -27.47
C GLY A 983 -3.27 -17.03 -27.90
N LEU A 984 -2.87 -17.27 -29.16
CA LEU A 984 -1.66 -16.68 -29.73
C LEU A 984 -1.84 -15.21 -30.18
N ARG A 985 -3.08 -14.74 -30.30
CA ARG A 985 -3.46 -13.34 -30.56
C ARG A 985 -4.80 -13.00 -29.88
N ASP A 986 -5.12 -11.71 -29.83
CA ASP A 986 -6.44 -11.23 -29.40
C ASP A 986 -7.47 -11.55 -30.50
N HIS A 987 -8.51 -12.33 -30.19
CA HIS A 987 -9.58 -12.67 -31.14
C HIS A 987 -10.86 -13.19 -30.46
N HIS A 988 -11.99 -13.11 -31.16
CA HIS A 988 -13.22 -13.80 -30.76
C HIS A 988 -13.26 -15.21 -31.34
N LEU A 989 -13.72 -16.15 -30.51
CA LEU A 989 -13.78 -17.57 -30.84
C LEU A 989 -15.17 -18.12 -30.52
N LYS A 990 -15.70 -19.00 -31.37
CA LYS A 990 -16.97 -19.69 -31.12
C LYS A 990 -16.73 -21.13 -30.69
N ILE A 991 -17.11 -21.45 -29.46
CA ILE A 991 -17.09 -22.81 -28.92
C ILE A 991 -18.52 -23.35 -28.91
N THR A 992 -18.70 -24.62 -29.26
CA THR A 992 -20.04 -25.22 -29.35
C THR A 992 -20.30 -26.18 -28.19
N ILE A 993 -21.42 -25.99 -27.48
CA ILE A 993 -21.93 -26.92 -26.45
C ILE A 993 -23.30 -27.42 -26.92
N ASP A 994 -23.49 -28.73 -27.04
CA ASP A 994 -24.75 -29.36 -27.48
C ASP A 994 -25.35 -28.74 -28.77
N GLY A 995 -24.47 -28.38 -29.72
CA GLY A 995 -24.84 -27.75 -31.00
C GLY A 995 -25.12 -26.24 -30.94
N ARG A 996 -25.05 -25.61 -29.76
CA ARG A 996 -25.20 -24.15 -29.58
C ARG A 996 -23.85 -23.46 -29.53
N GLN A 997 -23.69 -22.37 -30.27
CA GLN A 997 -22.45 -21.59 -30.30
C GLN A 997 -22.41 -20.57 -29.16
N HIS A 998 -21.28 -20.53 -28.47
CA HIS A 998 -20.94 -19.56 -27.44
C HIS A 998 -19.69 -18.81 -27.89
N GLU A 999 -19.81 -17.49 -28.02
CA GLU A 999 -18.69 -16.63 -28.39
C GLU A 999 -17.94 -16.19 -27.13
N ILE A 1000 -16.61 -16.34 -27.16
CA ILE A 1000 -15.70 -15.87 -26.12
C ILE A 1000 -14.65 -14.96 -26.75
N PHE A 1001 -14.16 -13.99 -25.98
CA PHE A 1001 -12.96 -13.24 -26.35
C PHE A 1001 -11.74 -13.92 -25.76
N VAL A 1002 -10.77 -14.27 -26.61
CA VAL A 1002 -9.52 -14.92 -26.23
C VAL A 1002 -8.38 -13.91 -26.35
N PRO A 1003 -7.82 -13.44 -25.22
CA PRO A 1003 -6.67 -12.55 -25.26
C PRO A 1003 -5.40 -13.30 -25.63
N ARG A 1004 -4.44 -12.57 -26.20
CA ARG A 1004 -3.08 -13.04 -26.42
C ARG A 1004 -2.44 -13.38 -25.08
N PHE A 1005 -1.82 -14.56 -25.03
CA PHE A 1005 -1.28 -15.12 -23.80
C PHE A 1005 -0.08 -14.41 -23.20
N HIS A 1006 0.55 -13.46 -23.90
CA HIS A 1006 1.78 -12.82 -23.45
C HIS A 1006 1.82 -11.32 -23.77
N GLY A 1007 2.66 -10.60 -23.03
CA GLY A 1007 2.77 -9.13 -23.09
C GLY A 1007 1.66 -8.45 -22.28
N PRO A 1008 1.60 -7.11 -22.26
CA PRO A 1008 0.70 -6.41 -21.35
C PRO A 1008 -0.77 -6.69 -21.66
N ILE A 1009 -1.57 -6.90 -20.60
CA ILE A 1009 -3.03 -7.01 -20.67
C ILE A 1009 -3.70 -5.64 -20.60
N GLY A 1010 -3.02 -4.60 -20.13
CA GLY A 1010 -3.56 -3.25 -20.10
C GLY A 1010 -2.51 -2.20 -19.78
N ASP A 1011 -2.89 -0.94 -19.94
CA ASP A 1011 -2.09 0.24 -19.64
C ASP A 1011 -3.01 1.46 -19.48
N ALA A 1012 -2.53 2.51 -18.81
CA ALA A 1012 -3.19 3.82 -18.84
C ALA A 1012 -2.90 4.55 -20.16
N ASP A 1013 -3.38 5.79 -20.31
CA ASP A 1013 -3.01 6.63 -21.46
C ASP A 1013 -1.47 6.76 -21.53
N ARG A 1014 -0.89 6.23 -22.61
CA ARG A 1014 0.56 6.09 -22.72
C ARG A 1014 1.16 7.17 -23.61
N ARG A 1015 2.16 7.83 -23.07
CA ARG A 1015 2.98 8.82 -23.78
C ARG A 1015 3.99 8.09 -24.66
N MET A 1016 3.95 8.39 -25.95
CA MET A 1016 4.94 7.91 -26.92
C MET A 1016 6.03 8.96 -27.02
N LEU A 1017 7.22 8.66 -26.49
CA LEU A 1017 8.35 9.58 -26.49
C LEU A 1017 9.44 9.10 -27.44
N ASP A 1018 10.19 10.02 -28.05
CA ASP A 1018 11.46 9.69 -28.72
C ASP A 1018 12.61 9.54 -27.71
N LYS A 1019 13.81 9.21 -28.20
CA LYS A 1019 15.02 9.07 -27.37
C LYS A 1019 15.48 10.35 -26.64
N ASN A 1020 14.94 11.50 -27.04
CA ASN A 1020 15.21 12.80 -26.44
C ASN A 1020 14.00 13.26 -25.57
N PHE A 1021 13.07 12.35 -25.26
CA PHE A 1021 11.84 12.60 -24.52
C PHE A 1021 10.85 13.59 -25.18
N ASN A 1022 10.97 13.83 -26.48
CA ASN A 1022 9.95 14.60 -27.20
C ASN A 1022 8.69 13.75 -27.39
N LEU A 1023 7.53 14.35 -27.14
CA LEU A 1023 6.25 13.69 -27.35
C LEU A 1023 5.96 13.48 -28.85
N LEU A 1024 5.82 12.22 -29.24
CA LEU A 1024 5.40 11.78 -30.57
C LEU A 1024 3.87 11.61 -30.66
N GLY A 1025 3.21 11.30 -29.55
CA GLY A 1025 1.76 11.13 -29.47
C GLY A 1025 1.30 10.49 -28.16
N LEU A 1026 -0.02 10.35 -28.01
CA LEU A 1026 -0.67 9.66 -26.90
C LEU A 1026 -1.38 8.41 -27.45
N ARG A 1027 -1.10 7.25 -26.86
CA ARG A 1027 -1.85 6.03 -27.11
C ARG A 1027 -2.93 5.89 -26.04
N PRO A 1028 -4.20 5.68 -26.41
CA PRO A 1028 -5.26 5.52 -25.42
C PRO A 1028 -5.00 4.33 -24.49
N ALA A 1029 -5.47 4.45 -23.25
CA ALA A 1029 -5.58 3.37 -22.30
C ALA A 1029 -6.31 2.16 -22.93
N PHE A 1030 -5.93 0.97 -22.51
CA PHE A 1030 -6.58 -0.26 -22.97
C PHE A 1030 -6.56 -1.32 -21.89
N LEU A 1031 -7.53 -2.22 -21.95
CA LEU A 1031 -7.58 -3.45 -21.17
C LEU A 1031 -8.08 -4.58 -22.08
N LYS A 1032 -7.28 -5.63 -22.22
CA LYS A 1032 -7.48 -6.75 -23.15
C LYS A 1032 -8.34 -7.88 -22.59
N THR A 1033 -8.91 -7.78 -21.41
CA THR A 1033 -9.61 -8.94 -20.86
C THR A 1033 -10.80 -8.57 -20.02
N THR A 1034 -11.94 -9.11 -20.40
CA THR A 1034 -13.09 -9.35 -19.51
C THR A 1034 -13.02 -10.76 -18.91
N THR A 1035 -12.09 -11.59 -19.37
CA THR A 1035 -11.86 -12.97 -18.93
C THR A 1035 -10.99 -13.02 -17.68
N SER A 1036 -11.27 -13.97 -16.81
CA SER A 1036 -10.49 -14.23 -15.60
C SER A 1036 -9.10 -14.78 -15.95
N ILE A 1037 -8.07 -14.26 -15.28
CA ILE A 1037 -6.71 -14.82 -15.27
C ILE A 1037 -6.66 -15.88 -14.17
N GLY A 1038 -6.64 -17.15 -14.57
CA GLY A 1038 -6.53 -18.26 -13.62
C GLY A 1038 -5.11 -18.40 -13.06
N ALA A 1039 -4.10 -18.12 -13.88
CA ALA A 1039 -2.70 -18.08 -13.46
C ALA A 1039 -1.83 -17.23 -14.39
N HIS A 1040 -0.76 -16.65 -13.85
CA HIS A 1040 0.18 -15.83 -14.62
C HIS A 1040 1.60 -15.98 -14.11
N ALA A 1041 2.56 -15.69 -14.98
CA ALA A 1041 3.98 -15.55 -14.63
C ALA A 1041 4.53 -14.24 -15.20
N GLY A 1042 5.43 -13.59 -14.46
CA GLY A 1042 6.06 -12.33 -14.88
C GLY A 1042 7.10 -12.46 -16.00
N TYR A 1043 7.36 -13.67 -16.51
CA TYR A 1043 8.38 -13.93 -17.51
C TYR A 1043 8.01 -15.12 -18.40
N SER A 1044 8.61 -15.16 -19.58
CA SER A 1044 8.43 -16.23 -20.57
C SER A 1044 9.78 -16.87 -20.93
N HIS A 1045 9.79 -18.08 -21.48
CA HIS A 1045 10.98 -18.68 -22.06
C HIS A 1045 11.15 -18.28 -23.52
N GLY A 1046 12.35 -17.83 -23.87
CA GLY A 1046 12.80 -17.63 -25.25
C GLY A 1046 13.82 -18.67 -25.69
N VAL A 1047 14.27 -18.59 -26.95
CA VAL A 1047 15.18 -19.58 -27.56
C VAL A 1047 16.53 -19.70 -26.83
N ARG A 1048 17.01 -18.62 -26.22
CA ARG A 1048 18.36 -18.54 -25.61
C ARG A 1048 18.35 -18.34 -24.08
N GLY A 1049 17.17 -18.33 -23.45
CA GLY A 1049 17.01 -18.01 -22.03
C GLY A 1049 15.64 -17.41 -21.73
N ASN A 1050 15.43 -16.99 -20.49
CA ASN A 1050 14.20 -16.26 -20.13
C ASN A 1050 14.14 -14.94 -20.90
N LEU A 1051 12.95 -14.58 -21.38
CA LEU A 1051 12.65 -13.23 -21.83
C LEU A 1051 12.40 -12.35 -20.62
N THR A 1052 13.20 -11.30 -20.50
CA THR A 1052 13.22 -10.45 -19.32
C THR A 1052 11.93 -9.65 -19.17
N TYR A 1053 11.26 -9.86 -18.04
CA TYR A 1053 10.01 -9.25 -17.63
C TYR A 1053 8.95 -9.25 -18.75
N TYR A 1054 8.73 -10.45 -19.31
CA TYR A 1054 7.81 -10.67 -20.42
C TYR A 1054 6.65 -11.57 -19.97
N PRO A 1055 5.57 -10.98 -19.41
CA PRO A 1055 4.56 -11.75 -18.71
C PRO A 1055 3.75 -12.65 -19.63
N ASN A 1056 3.22 -13.73 -19.08
CA ASN A 1056 2.28 -14.63 -19.73
C ASN A 1056 1.14 -15.07 -18.81
N TYR A 1057 0.06 -15.53 -19.43
CA TYR A 1057 -1.25 -15.68 -18.81
C TYR A 1057 -1.93 -16.96 -19.29
N LEU A 1058 -2.51 -17.69 -18.33
CA LEU A 1058 -3.51 -18.72 -18.57
C LEU A 1058 -4.86 -18.15 -18.14
N PHE A 1059 -5.81 -18.11 -19.07
CA PHE A 1059 -7.13 -17.56 -18.84
C PHE A 1059 -8.10 -18.68 -18.46
N HIS A 1060 -8.94 -18.40 -17.46
CA HIS A 1060 -10.01 -19.28 -17.02
C HIS A 1060 -11.31 -18.87 -17.73
N PHE A 1061 -11.77 -19.71 -18.65
CA PHE A 1061 -13.04 -19.56 -19.33
C PHE A 1061 -14.10 -20.45 -18.70
N VAL A 1062 -15.29 -19.90 -18.48
CA VAL A 1062 -16.45 -20.64 -18.01
C VAL A 1062 -17.48 -20.70 -19.13
N LEU A 1063 -17.86 -21.91 -19.52
CA LEU A 1063 -18.85 -22.22 -20.54
C LEU A 1063 -20.06 -22.90 -19.89
N PRO A 1064 -21.25 -22.78 -20.48
CA PRO A 1064 -22.45 -23.36 -19.90
C PRO A 1064 -22.42 -24.89 -19.88
N GLU A 1065 -23.30 -25.47 -19.07
CA GLU A 1065 -23.49 -26.92 -18.98
C GLU A 1065 -23.99 -27.53 -20.30
N GLY A 1066 -23.55 -28.76 -20.59
CA GLY A 1066 -24.05 -29.57 -21.68
C GLY A 1066 -23.54 -31.01 -21.62
N LYS A 1067 -23.74 -31.76 -22.71
CA LYS A 1067 -23.29 -33.16 -22.86
C LYS A 1067 -22.11 -33.32 -23.80
N VAL A 1068 -21.97 -32.42 -24.77
CA VAL A 1068 -20.95 -32.48 -25.82
C VAL A 1068 -20.31 -31.11 -26.02
N LEU A 1069 -19.00 -31.04 -25.84
CA LEU A 1069 -18.17 -29.89 -26.18
C LEU A 1069 -17.54 -30.12 -27.56
N THR A 1070 -17.74 -29.18 -28.48
CA THR A 1070 -17.05 -29.15 -29.77
C THR A 1070 -16.22 -27.87 -29.87
N LEU A 1071 -14.91 -28.07 -29.97
CA LEU A 1071 -13.95 -26.99 -30.18
C LEU A 1071 -13.98 -26.54 -31.64
N PRO A 1072 -13.64 -25.28 -31.92
CA PRO A 1072 -13.42 -24.81 -33.29
C PRO A 1072 -12.14 -25.41 -33.88
N ASP A 1073 -12.01 -25.33 -35.21
CA ASP A 1073 -10.72 -25.50 -35.89
C ASP A 1073 -9.99 -24.15 -35.88
N ASP A 1074 -9.28 -23.87 -34.80
CA ASP A 1074 -8.52 -22.63 -34.63
C ASP A 1074 -7.06 -22.94 -34.26
N PRO A 1075 -6.09 -22.70 -35.17
CA PRO A 1075 -4.70 -23.03 -34.94
C PRO A 1075 -4.01 -22.13 -33.89
N GLU A 1076 -4.69 -21.11 -33.36
CA GLU A 1076 -4.19 -20.12 -32.42
C GLU A 1076 -4.79 -20.26 -31.01
N PHE A 1077 -5.73 -21.18 -30.80
CA PHE A 1077 -6.32 -21.47 -29.49
C PHE A 1077 -5.83 -22.80 -28.90
N PHE A 1078 -5.40 -22.75 -27.65
CA PHE A 1078 -4.81 -23.88 -26.93
C PHE A 1078 -5.45 -24.03 -25.56
N ILE A 1079 -5.76 -25.28 -25.19
CA ILE A 1079 -6.31 -25.64 -23.88
C ILE A 1079 -5.25 -26.43 -23.13
N VAL A 1080 -4.89 -25.99 -21.93
CA VAL A 1080 -3.91 -26.65 -21.06
C VAL A 1080 -4.62 -27.69 -20.20
N ALA A 1081 -5.74 -27.30 -19.60
CA ALA A 1081 -6.56 -28.17 -18.77
C ALA A 1081 -8.05 -27.81 -18.91
N ALA A 1082 -8.92 -28.77 -18.65
CA ALA A 1082 -10.36 -28.56 -18.66
C ALA A 1082 -11.02 -29.44 -17.59
N SER A 1083 -12.06 -28.90 -16.95
CA SER A 1083 -12.80 -29.56 -15.88
C SER A 1083 -14.29 -29.23 -15.97
N ILE A 1084 -15.13 -30.10 -15.43
CA ILE A 1084 -16.56 -29.85 -15.25
C ILE A 1084 -16.81 -29.60 -13.78
N SER A 1085 -17.55 -28.54 -13.47
CA SER A 1085 -17.94 -28.27 -12.09
C SER A 1085 -19.37 -27.75 -12.01
N LYS A 1086 -20.02 -28.02 -10.87
CA LYS A 1086 -21.31 -27.42 -10.49
C LYS A 1086 -21.11 -26.21 -9.57
N VAL A 1087 -19.91 -25.62 -9.59
CA VAL A 1087 -19.60 -24.40 -8.85
C VAL A 1087 -20.61 -23.31 -9.20
N PRO A 1088 -21.20 -22.63 -8.19
CA PRO A 1088 -22.10 -21.51 -8.42
C PRO A 1088 -21.40 -20.39 -9.19
N LEU A 1089 -22.14 -19.74 -10.08
CA LEU A 1089 -21.70 -18.52 -10.76
C LEU A 1089 -22.60 -17.38 -10.29
N ASN A 1090 -22.05 -16.20 -10.06
CA ASN A 1090 -22.83 -14.97 -9.92
C ASN A 1090 -22.55 -14.06 -11.11
N TYR A 1091 -23.57 -13.35 -11.56
CA TYR A 1091 -23.39 -12.28 -12.53
C TYR A 1091 -23.32 -10.96 -11.77
N ALA A 1092 -22.14 -10.35 -11.78
CA ALA A 1092 -21.94 -9.04 -11.19
C ALA A 1092 -22.89 -8.04 -11.87
N LEU A 1093 -23.75 -7.40 -11.06
CA LEU A 1093 -24.73 -6.42 -11.53
C LEU A 1093 -24.09 -5.12 -12.00
N HIS A 1094 -22.91 -4.88 -11.44
CA HIS A 1094 -21.92 -3.95 -11.93
C HIS A 1094 -20.63 -4.74 -12.12
N ALA A 1095 -20.05 -4.71 -13.31
CA ALA A 1095 -18.67 -5.10 -13.52
C ALA A 1095 -17.76 -4.10 -12.81
N GLN A 1096 -17.71 -4.16 -11.47
CA GLN A 1096 -16.99 -3.30 -10.55
C GLN A 1096 -17.31 -1.79 -10.58
N PRO A 1097 -17.32 -1.13 -9.41
CA PRO A 1097 -17.50 0.30 -9.29
C PRO A 1097 -16.19 1.05 -9.55
N THR A 1098 -15.56 0.89 -10.72
CA THR A 1098 -14.42 1.75 -11.09
C THR A 1098 -14.71 2.68 -12.23
N GLY A 1099 -15.96 2.78 -12.71
CA GLY A 1099 -16.43 3.87 -13.58
C GLY A 1099 -15.45 4.38 -14.64
N TRP A 1100 -14.74 3.47 -15.31
CA TRP A 1100 -13.96 3.78 -16.51
C TRP A 1100 -14.79 3.56 -17.78
N SER A 1101 -16.04 3.11 -17.66
CA SER A 1101 -17.03 3.18 -18.73
C SER A 1101 -17.83 4.48 -18.60
N LEU A 1102 -17.22 5.59 -18.99
CA LEU A 1102 -17.92 6.81 -19.40
C LEU A 1102 -17.63 7.06 -20.87
#